data_AF-A0A4R0RQN5-F1
#
_entry.id   AF-A0A4R0RQN5-F1
#
_cell.length_a   1.000
_cell.length_b   1.000
_cell.length_c   1.000
_cell.angle_alpha   90.00
_cell.angle_beta   90.00
_cell.angle_gamma   90.00
#
_symmetry.space_group_name_H-M   'P 1'
#
loop_
_entity.id
_entity.type
_entity.pdbx_description
1 polymer ?
#
loop_
_entity_poly.entity_id
_entity_poly.type
_entity_poly.pdbx_seq_one_letter_code
_entity_poly.pdbx_strand_id
1 'polypeptide(L)'
;MSSKRKSDQDPDLDALQDEKSQLLLSLPRRKHKKKKSRKVAKLDVPQLKVNVTECDDLREEDFKVKVHPLDLEYAAIEPVVGRVRTADERRATEKKLREFCEGDPHSSWHDIIPRWYNFCVGVQVEAERQYEVLLAVLALRVSGDDGAALAMLHHERQNMLENTMHTGKIQPVPHFFPDDLEDSDDEHGNDNDRSGQLDEDVAAVEKRAFLKMTVSSKTKQLFGNLLRTNTAWWLPLTTGWSISIMKCFFQNTTYVAEDHLAVVEALRAMRGVPATIAKTHEWRYAVKCGSLARAFEEVTSPAAHLAVQPHSLTGYRLNAWTTSLAAVWHNWTDYKHMKTVRKIRTWVDGTERKLINMQEFIAALCQFPGIIPTACNPLSVLFMTTLDAFLTAWRTWLRQSLVECDVPHVEDWDPEGIYRHLMSVSDETEASEDPEANDTSAGSNDSGNSHPVRNAEEAAPSVERKNKPPPLFFDVGWKNIPLPLQTIIFQSWCFANMKLDQSRYAHRPKALGKERKPMRDMPFKDQELGRCPHCRHLSADEQCIQELKVRKRSAAEMAELDGAVITSAKGDERLPPKGMHGARGNTKYKSPRELKMHIIKPKQAIIDRCKRQIVRLIDADSGEHVGGVVYNMFHPETLADMQKSHANASTGPSIKRGVSLRAWQYGDMYGWGFRQPQGGRPGEGYATYASTKADNIQDMINIFEVCNDAECMLQTLCACDARAFRKIREVTRQAHLNRMGTGGTTSYYCVNYMSCQHRDTETAMSLSCQLGLDTDYAEEFDFAYSEYGVIFRTVVNCGWWFDASKMHGSVIPYMSTVQKDKKRAMSTGIHITIRKKDMDRAAFLGEVLDLHETRRALWRDRM
;
A
#
# COMPACT_ATOMS: atom_id res chain seq x y z
N MET A 1 6.25 63.67 4.00
CA MET A 1 6.10 63.68 2.53
C MET A 1 4.98 62.71 2.15
N SER A 2 4.12 63.14 1.22
CA SER A 2 2.89 62.54 0.63
C SER A 2 2.84 61.00 0.59
N SER A 3 1.71 60.28 0.68
CA SER A 3 0.36 60.56 0.20
C SER A 3 -0.68 59.59 0.82
N LYS A 4 -1.93 60.08 0.86
CA LYS A 4 -3.18 59.54 1.41
C LYS A 4 -3.64 58.19 0.83
N ARG A 5 -4.30 57.35 1.65
CA ARG A 5 -5.44 56.52 1.21
C ARG A 5 -6.59 56.60 2.21
N LYS A 6 -7.77 56.87 1.65
CA LYS A 6 -9.07 57.02 2.31
C LYS A 6 -9.72 55.66 2.56
N SER A 7 -10.48 55.66 3.64
CA SER A 7 -11.58 54.76 4.02
C SER A 7 -12.72 54.77 2.98
N ASP A 8 -13.43 53.65 2.83
CA ASP A 8 -14.78 53.45 3.40
C ASP A 8 -15.58 52.32 2.69
N GLN A 9 -16.22 51.50 3.55
CA GLN A 9 -17.57 50.90 3.44
C GLN A 9 -17.86 49.63 2.59
N ASP A 10 -18.12 48.56 3.37
CA ASP A 10 -19.02 47.38 3.23
C ASP A 10 -20.47 47.70 2.75
N PRO A 11 -21.44 46.75 2.57
CA PRO A 11 -21.46 45.29 2.82
C PRO A 11 -22.22 44.42 1.75
N ASP A 12 -22.45 43.14 2.10
CA ASP A 12 -23.54 42.22 1.69
C ASP A 12 -23.46 41.45 0.37
N LEU A 13 -23.29 40.13 0.50
CA LEU A 13 -23.89 39.13 -0.40
C LEU A 13 -24.16 37.83 0.37
N ASP A 14 -25.42 37.66 0.76
CA ASP A 14 -26.03 36.39 1.14
C ASP A 14 -27.30 36.19 0.29
N ALA A 15 -27.58 34.91 -0.04
CA ALA A 15 -28.78 34.37 -0.67
C ALA A 15 -29.03 34.59 -2.17
N LEU A 16 -29.04 33.48 -2.94
CA LEU A 16 -30.14 33.17 -3.86
C LEU A 16 -30.24 31.66 -4.11
N GLN A 17 -31.44 31.15 -3.82
CA GLN A 17 -31.93 29.79 -3.92
C GLN A 17 -32.32 29.38 -5.36
N ASP A 18 -32.41 28.06 -5.52
CA ASP A 18 -33.33 27.29 -6.38
C ASP A 18 -34.50 28.05 -7.02
N GLU A 19 -34.72 27.83 -8.32
CA GLU A 19 -35.98 27.25 -8.84
C GLU A 19 -36.01 27.11 -10.38
N LYS A 20 -36.81 26.12 -10.82
CA LYS A 20 -37.39 25.84 -12.16
C LYS A 20 -36.57 25.03 -13.16
N SER A 21 -37.15 24.13 -13.96
CA SER A 21 -38.36 23.29 -13.90
C SER A 21 -38.43 22.56 -15.25
N GLN A 22 -38.78 21.27 -15.19
CA GLN A 22 -39.65 20.52 -16.10
C GLN A 22 -39.74 20.90 -17.59
N LEU A 23 -39.34 19.97 -18.47
CA LEU A 23 -39.93 19.80 -19.81
C LEU A 23 -39.96 18.30 -20.20
N LEU A 24 -41.09 17.67 -19.86
CA LEU A 24 -41.74 16.52 -20.51
C LEU A 24 -42.38 17.05 -21.82
N LEU A 25 -42.41 16.44 -23.01
CA LEU A 25 -42.77 15.09 -23.46
C LEU A 25 -42.50 15.00 -24.98
N SER A 26 -42.12 13.81 -25.48
CA SER A 26 -42.90 13.04 -26.49
C SER A 26 -42.01 12.00 -27.20
N LEU A 27 -42.18 10.73 -26.84
CA LEU A 27 -41.66 9.60 -27.60
C LEU A 27 -42.81 8.91 -28.34
N PRO A 28 -42.69 8.60 -29.65
CA PRO A 28 -43.74 7.93 -30.38
C PRO A 28 -43.78 6.43 -30.08
N ARG A 29 -44.98 5.94 -29.73
CA ARG A 29 -45.34 4.51 -29.67
C ARG A 29 -45.03 3.82 -31.00
N ARG A 30 -44.02 2.94 -31.02
CA ARG A 30 -43.79 2.00 -32.14
C ARG A 30 -44.54 0.69 -31.91
N LYS A 31 -45.36 0.34 -32.90
CA LYS A 31 -46.16 -0.88 -32.99
C LYS A 31 -45.28 -2.14 -32.98
N HIS A 32 -45.64 -3.12 -32.15
CA HIS A 32 -45.07 -4.46 -32.15
C HIS A 32 -45.31 -5.16 -33.50
N LYS A 33 -44.22 -5.49 -34.21
CA LYS A 33 -44.24 -6.52 -35.27
C LYS A 33 -43.90 -7.87 -34.63
N LYS A 34 -44.84 -8.82 -34.71
CA LYS A 34 -44.63 -10.25 -34.39
C LYS A 34 -43.45 -10.78 -35.22
N LYS A 35 -42.37 -11.20 -34.57
CA LYS A 35 -41.25 -11.91 -35.20
C LYS A 35 -41.52 -13.41 -35.10
N LYS A 36 -41.52 -14.08 -36.25
CA LYS A 36 -41.63 -15.55 -36.39
C LYS A 36 -40.47 -16.23 -35.66
N SER A 37 -40.79 -17.20 -34.82
CA SER A 37 -39.84 -18.13 -34.18
C SER A 37 -39.13 -18.97 -35.24
N ARG A 38 -37.81 -18.86 -35.32
CA ARG A 38 -36.95 -19.74 -36.10
C ARG A 38 -36.46 -20.84 -35.15
N LYS A 39 -36.85 -22.09 -35.40
CA LYS A 39 -36.32 -23.27 -34.69
C LYS A 39 -34.80 -23.30 -34.89
N VAL A 40 -34.05 -23.20 -33.80
CA VAL A 40 -32.60 -23.45 -33.78
C VAL A 40 -32.41 -24.93 -33.48
N ALA A 41 -31.69 -25.62 -34.35
CA ALA A 41 -31.33 -27.03 -34.18
C ALA A 41 -30.40 -27.18 -32.98
N LYS A 42 -30.63 -28.22 -32.17
CA LYS A 42 -29.70 -28.67 -31.12
C LYS A 42 -28.37 -29.03 -31.79
N LEU A 43 -27.29 -28.34 -31.41
CA LEU A 43 -25.94 -28.84 -31.61
C LEU A 43 -25.59 -29.71 -30.40
N ASP A 44 -25.35 -30.99 -30.63
CA ASP A 44 -24.74 -31.89 -29.66
C ASP A 44 -23.26 -31.49 -29.49
N VAL A 45 -22.92 -31.00 -28.31
CA VAL A 45 -21.53 -30.76 -27.89
C VAL A 45 -21.01 -32.07 -27.28
N PRO A 46 -19.90 -32.66 -27.77
CA PRO A 46 -19.34 -33.86 -27.17
C PRO A 46 -18.82 -33.55 -25.77
N GLN A 47 -19.33 -34.26 -24.76
CA GLN A 47 -18.74 -34.26 -23.43
C GLN A 47 -17.33 -34.87 -23.51
N LEU A 48 -16.32 -34.03 -23.34
CA LEU A 48 -14.94 -34.49 -23.15
C LEU A 48 -14.87 -35.19 -21.78
N LYS A 49 -14.80 -36.52 -21.78
CA LYS A 49 -14.47 -37.29 -20.57
C LYS A 49 -13.00 -37.04 -20.24
N VAL A 50 -12.75 -36.18 -19.26
CA VAL A 50 -11.43 -36.05 -18.64
C VAL A 50 -11.20 -37.30 -17.81
N ASN A 51 -10.14 -38.05 -18.11
CA ASN A 51 -9.72 -39.21 -17.33
C ASN A 51 -9.20 -38.74 -15.96
N VAL A 52 -9.88 -39.14 -14.89
CA VAL A 52 -9.68 -38.67 -13.50
C VAL A 52 -8.53 -39.41 -12.78
N THR A 53 -7.82 -40.33 -13.44
CA THR A 53 -6.88 -41.26 -12.78
C THR A 53 -5.40 -40.83 -12.75
N GLU A 54 -5.06 -39.59 -13.08
CA GLU A 54 -3.67 -39.07 -13.02
C GLU A 54 -3.53 -37.78 -12.18
N CYS A 55 -4.31 -37.62 -11.10
CA CYS A 55 -4.27 -36.43 -10.22
C CYS A 55 -3.74 -36.71 -8.80
N ASP A 56 -2.98 -37.79 -8.61
CA ASP A 56 -2.34 -38.15 -7.34
C ASP A 56 -0.82 -37.97 -7.47
N ASP A 57 -0.34 -36.74 -7.25
CA ASP A 57 1.01 -36.36 -6.76
C ASP A 57 1.43 -34.93 -7.19
N LEU A 58 0.58 -33.91 -6.95
CA LEU A 58 1.06 -32.52 -7.04
C LEU A 58 1.80 -32.15 -5.76
N ARG A 59 3.14 -32.09 -5.84
CA ARG A 59 4.01 -31.76 -4.70
C ARG A 59 3.92 -30.26 -4.42
N GLU A 60 4.16 -29.84 -3.18
CA GLU A 60 4.20 -28.43 -2.77
C GLU A 60 5.18 -27.57 -3.63
N GLU A 61 6.14 -28.22 -4.30
CA GLU A 61 7.08 -27.62 -5.24
C GLU A 61 6.47 -27.22 -6.60
N ASP A 62 5.35 -27.83 -7.02
CA ASP A 62 4.67 -27.54 -8.29
C ASP A 62 3.87 -26.22 -8.23
N PHE A 63 3.61 -25.73 -7.01
CA PHE A 63 2.89 -24.47 -6.76
C PHE A 63 3.80 -23.35 -6.27
N LYS A 64 5.08 -23.62 -5.99
CA LYS A 64 6.07 -22.54 -5.92
C LYS A 64 6.16 -21.96 -7.32
N VAL A 65 5.73 -20.71 -7.49
CA VAL A 65 6.15 -19.92 -8.64
C VAL A 65 7.66 -20.13 -8.74
N LYS A 66 8.14 -20.71 -9.86
CA LYS A 66 9.58 -20.82 -10.13
C LYS A 66 10.08 -19.40 -10.37
N VAL A 67 10.22 -18.65 -9.28
CA VAL A 67 10.87 -17.36 -9.23
C VAL A 67 12.31 -17.66 -9.63
N HIS A 68 12.77 -17.01 -10.69
CA HIS A 68 14.12 -17.22 -11.19
C HIS A 68 15.10 -17.02 -10.02
N PRO A 69 16.20 -17.79 -9.89
CA PRO A 69 17.18 -17.56 -8.82
C PRO A 69 17.66 -16.11 -8.74
N LEU A 70 17.72 -15.42 -9.90
CA LEU A 70 17.99 -13.98 -9.97
C LEU A 70 16.83 -13.09 -9.54
N ASP A 71 15.56 -13.52 -9.63
CA ASP A 71 14.41 -12.79 -9.08
C ASP A 71 14.32 -12.97 -7.56
N LEU A 72 14.75 -14.12 -7.01
CA LEU A 72 15.02 -14.27 -5.58
C LEU A 72 16.20 -13.40 -5.17
N GLU A 73 17.23 -13.32 -6.01
CA GLU A 73 18.36 -12.41 -5.82
C GLU A 73 17.92 -10.95 -5.87
N TYR A 74 17.08 -10.52 -6.83
CA TYR A 74 16.58 -9.15 -7.00
C TYR A 74 15.47 -8.76 -6.03
N ALA A 75 14.58 -9.68 -5.66
CA ALA A 75 13.64 -9.48 -4.56
C ALA A 75 14.34 -9.46 -3.20
N ALA A 76 15.52 -10.12 -3.09
CA ALA A 76 16.45 -9.97 -1.98
C ALA A 76 17.42 -8.78 -2.13
N ILE A 77 17.54 -8.19 -3.34
CA ILE A 77 18.07 -6.86 -3.63
C ILE A 77 16.90 -5.86 -3.44
N GLU A 78 16.33 -5.87 -2.24
CA GLU A 78 16.03 -4.57 -1.63
C GLU A 78 17.34 -3.77 -1.60
N PRO A 79 17.30 -2.42 -1.59
CA PRO A 79 18.50 -1.66 -1.26
C PRO A 79 19.08 -2.30 -0.01
N VAL A 80 20.32 -2.80 -0.06
CA VAL A 80 20.90 -3.62 1.00
C VAL A 80 21.23 -2.71 2.19
N VAL A 81 20.18 -2.26 2.85
CA VAL A 81 20.21 -1.58 4.13
C VAL A 81 20.23 -2.70 5.15
N GLY A 82 21.41 -3.02 5.69
CA GLY A 82 21.53 -3.86 6.88
C GLY A 82 21.81 -5.35 6.69
N ARG A 83 22.48 -5.80 5.62
CA ARG A 83 23.09 -7.16 5.58
C ARG A 83 24.40 -7.27 6.37
N VAL A 84 25.02 -6.13 6.69
CA VAL A 84 26.14 -6.06 7.62
C VAL A 84 25.60 -5.52 8.94
N ARG A 85 25.10 -6.42 9.80
CA ARG A 85 24.45 -6.07 11.07
C ARG A 85 25.46 -5.96 12.20
N THR A 86 26.61 -6.61 12.05
CA THR A 86 27.67 -6.67 13.06
C THR A 86 29.00 -6.14 12.51
N ALA A 87 29.90 -5.72 13.41
CA ALA A 87 31.24 -5.29 13.04
C ALA A 87 32.08 -6.44 12.43
N ASP A 88 31.75 -7.69 12.74
CA ASP A 88 32.50 -8.87 12.28
C ASP A 88 32.06 -9.31 10.88
N GLU A 89 30.76 -9.26 10.58
CA GLU A 89 30.26 -9.39 9.19
C GLU A 89 30.86 -8.31 8.28
N ARG A 90 31.07 -7.11 8.83
CA ARG A 90 31.71 -5.99 8.12
C ARG A 90 33.16 -6.32 7.80
N ARG A 91 33.95 -6.66 8.82
CA ARG A 91 35.36 -7.04 8.67
C ARG A 91 35.53 -8.24 7.73
N ALA A 92 34.64 -9.23 7.79
CA ALA A 92 34.68 -10.39 6.90
C ALA A 92 34.40 -10.01 5.43
N THR A 93 33.48 -9.07 5.20
CA THR A 93 33.16 -8.61 3.83
C THR A 93 34.26 -7.70 3.29
N GLU A 94 34.81 -6.81 4.11
CA GLU A 94 35.99 -5.99 3.78
C GLU A 94 37.21 -6.87 3.47
N LYS A 95 37.43 -7.94 4.24
CA LYS A 95 38.50 -8.92 3.98
C LYS A 95 38.31 -9.63 2.63
N LYS A 96 37.09 -10.05 2.29
CA LYS A 96 36.80 -10.67 0.98
C LYS A 96 37.02 -9.70 -0.17
N LEU A 97 36.62 -8.45 -0.03
CA LEU A 97 36.86 -7.40 -1.03
C LEU A 97 38.36 -7.17 -1.22
N ARG A 98 39.11 -7.13 -0.11
CA ARG A 98 40.56 -7.01 -0.09
C ARG A 98 41.24 -8.21 -0.77
N GLU A 99 40.90 -9.44 -0.39
CA GLU A 99 41.38 -10.68 -1.03
C GLU A 99 41.08 -10.71 -2.54
N PHE A 100 39.93 -10.17 -2.95
CA PHE A 100 39.54 -10.06 -4.35
C PHE A 100 40.38 -9.05 -5.13
N CYS A 101 40.67 -7.90 -4.53
CA CYS A 101 41.51 -6.85 -5.12
C CYS A 101 43.02 -7.21 -5.09
N GLU A 102 43.45 -8.03 -4.14
CA GLU A 102 44.82 -8.53 -3.98
C GLU A 102 45.09 -9.81 -4.81
N GLY A 103 44.07 -10.60 -5.12
CA GLY A 103 44.21 -11.98 -5.62
C GLY A 103 44.56 -12.15 -7.10
N ASP A 104 44.42 -11.11 -7.93
CA ASP A 104 44.84 -11.16 -9.34
C ASP A 104 45.56 -9.87 -9.76
N PRO A 105 46.90 -9.89 -9.87
CA PRO A 105 47.70 -8.74 -10.31
C PRO A 105 47.47 -8.37 -11.79
N HIS A 106 46.74 -9.20 -12.57
CA HIS A 106 46.40 -8.93 -13.97
C HIS A 106 44.96 -8.43 -14.18
N SER A 107 44.14 -8.38 -13.13
CA SER A 107 42.79 -7.83 -13.21
C SER A 107 42.85 -6.32 -13.53
N SER A 108 42.13 -5.92 -14.58
CA SER A 108 42.07 -4.54 -15.04
C SER A 108 41.15 -3.70 -14.16
N TRP A 109 41.28 -2.37 -14.19
CA TRP A 109 40.40 -1.47 -13.44
C TRP A 109 38.91 -1.62 -13.83
N HIS A 110 38.65 -2.03 -15.07
CA HIS A 110 37.30 -2.38 -15.56
C HIS A 110 36.68 -3.58 -14.81
N ASP A 111 37.48 -4.44 -14.18
CA ASP A 111 37.00 -5.59 -13.41
C ASP A 111 36.76 -5.26 -11.93
N ILE A 112 37.44 -4.23 -11.42
CA ILE A 112 37.48 -3.86 -9.99
C ILE A 112 36.43 -2.78 -9.69
N ILE A 113 36.34 -1.73 -10.51
CA ILE A 113 35.44 -0.58 -10.27
C ILE A 113 33.96 -0.98 -10.26
N PRO A 114 33.44 -1.79 -11.20
CA PRO A 114 32.05 -2.24 -11.16
C PRO A 114 31.76 -3.13 -9.94
N ARG A 115 32.72 -3.95 -9.50
CA ARG A 115 32.57 -4.81 -8.31
C ARG A 115 32.60 -4.00 -7.02
N TRP A 116 33.44 -2.98 -6.93
CA TRP A 116 33.44 -2.01 -5.84
C TRP A 116 32.15 -1.17 -5.83
N TYR A 117 31.69 -0.71 -6.99
CA TYR A 117 30.42 -0.01 -7.11
C TYR A 117 29.25 -0.89 -6.66
N ASN A 118 29.21 -2.16 -7.10
CA ASN A 118 28.22 -3.14 -6.66
C ASN A 118 28.31 -3.41 -5.15
N PHE A 119 29.52 -3.40 -4.58
CA PHE A 119 29.74 -3.46 -3.13
C PHE A 119 29.19 -2.21 -2.40
N CYS A 120 29.43 -1.00 -2.90
CA CYS A 120 28.93 0.25 -2.31
C CYS A 120 27.41 0.42 -2.45
N VAL A 121 26.83 -0.11 -3.52
CA VAL A 121 25.37 -0.22 -3.68
C VAL A 121 24.79 -1.25 -2.69
N GLY A 122 25.60 -2.23 -2.28
CA GLY A 122 25.26 -3.30 -1.33
C GLY A 122 25.56 -3.01 0.14
N VAL A 123 26.25 -1.93 0.51
CA VAL A 123 26.63 -1.62 1.91
C VAL A 123 26.51 -0.13 2.17
N GLN A 124 25.67 0.27 3.14
CA GLN A 124 25.67 1.64 3.66
C GLN A 124 26.96 1.90 4.44
N VAL A 125 27.92 2.54 3.79
CA VAL A 125 29.11 3.16 4.39
C VAL A 125 28.94 4.67 4.19
N GLU A 126 29.32 5.49 5.17
CA GLU A 126 29.29 6.96 5.00
C GLU A 126 30.10 7.36 3.76
N ALA A 127 29.61 8.31 2.97
CA ALA A 127 30.18 8.61 1.64
C ALA A 127 31.68 8.92 1.70
N GLU A 128 32.14 9.67 2.72
CA GLU A 128 33.57 9.95 2.96
C GLU A 128 34.38 8.66 3.18
N ARG A 129 33.81 7.69 3.88
CA ARG A 129 34.47 6.44 4.25
C ARG A 129 34.45 5.39 3.13
N GLN A 130 33.52 5.51 2.18
CA GLN A 130 33.56 4.77 0.91
C GLN A 130 34.77 5.18 0.08
N TYR A 131 35.04 6.49 0.03
CA TYR A 131 36.22 7.05 -0.63
C TYR A 131 37.51 6.64 0.08
N GLU A 132 37.56 6.65 1.42
CA GLU A 132 38.74 6.20 2.19
C GLU A 132 39.07 4.72 1.97
N VAL A 133 38.07 3.83 1.95
CA VAL A 133 38.30 2.38 1.71
C VAL A 133 38.78 2.14 0.28
N LEU A 134 38.22 2.85 -0.70
CA LEU A 134 38.71 2.78 -2.09
C LEU A 134 40.14 3.29 -2.20
N LEU A 135 40.44 4.43 -1.58
CA LEU A 135 41.79 5.01 -1.54
C LEU A 135 42.79 4.08 -0.85
N ALA A 136 42.43 3.48 0.28
CA ALA A 136 43.30 2.52 0.98
C ALA A 136 43.56 1.25 0.14
N VAL A 137 42.57 0.78 -0.62
CA VAL A 137 42.74 -0.36 -1.54
C VAL A 137 43.61 0.01 -2.74
N LEU A 138 43.48 1.23 -3.25
CA LEU A 138 44.33 1.76 -4.32
C LEU A 138 45.77 2.01 -3.84
N ALA A 139 45.93 2.54 -2.62
CA ALA A 139 47.21 2.78 -1.96
C ALA A 139 48.02 1.49 -1.84
N LEU A 140 47.39 0.36 -1.50
CA LEU A 140 48.08 -0.94 -1.42
C LEU A 140 48.73 -1.36 -2.75
N ARG A 141 48.20 -0.95 -3.91
CA ARG A 141 48.80 -1.23 -5.23
C ARG A 141 49.93 -0.28 -5.61
N VAL A 142 50.01 0.88 -4.96
CA VAL A 142 51.14 1.84 -5.09
C VAL A 142 52.01 1.82 -3.83
N SER A 143 52.14 0.66 -3.19
CA SER A 143 53.03 0.44 -2.04
C SER A 143 52.73 1.33 -0.82
N GLY A 144 51.47 1.70 -0.62
CA GLY A 144 51.00 2.52 0.50
C GLY A 144 51.05 4.03 0.26
N ASP A 145 51.32 4.49 -0.95
CA ASP A 145 51.32 5.92 -1.29
C ASP A 145 49.91 6.44 -1.62
N ASP A 146 49.25 7.00 -0.61
CA ASP A 146 47.90 7.59 -0.74
C ASP A 146 47.84 8.72 -1.78
N GLY A 147 48.94 9.46 -1.98
CA GLY A 147 49.03 10.53 -2.97
C GLY A 147 49.07 9.99 -4.40
N ALA A 148 49.84 8.94 -4.64
CA ALA A 148 49.87 8.23 -5.92
C ALA A 148 48.54 7.52 -6.21
N ALA A 149 47.87 6.98 -5.17
CA ALA A 149 46.55 6.38 -5.30
C ALA A 149 45.47 7.39 -5.66
N LEU A 150 45.50 8.59 -5.05
CA LEU A 150 44.59 9.68 -5.37
C LEU A 150 44.84 10.22 -6.78
N ALA A 151 46.11 10.41 -7.17
CA ALA A 151 46.49 10.83 -8.51
C ALA A 151 46.02 9.82 -9.57
N MET A 152 46.12 8.52 -9.27
CA MET A 152 45.63 7.44 -10.11
C MET A 152 44.10 7.44 -10.22
N LEU A 153 43.37 7.69 -9.13
CA LEU A 153 41.91 7.83 -9.15
C LEU A 153 41.48 9.04 -10.01
N HIS A 154 42.19 10.15 -9.91
CA HIS A 154 41.97 11.32 -10.75
C HIS A 154 42.26 11.02 -12.22
N HIS A 155 43.37 10.32 -12.51
CA HIS A 155 43.72 9.89 -13.86
C HIS A 155 42.67 8.94 -14.45
N GLU A 156 42.17 7.96 -13.71
CA GLU A 156 41.12 7.05 -14.17
C GLU A 156 39.76 7.74 -14.31
N ARG A 157 39.45 8.70 -13.44
CA ARG A 157 38.27 9.57 -13.63
C ARG A 157 38.42 10.39 -14.91
N GLN A 158 39.60 10.93 -15.18
CA GLN A 158 39.91 11.69 -16.39
C GLN A 158 39.79 10.78 -17.63
N ASN A 159 40.42 9.59 -17.62
CA ASN A 159 40.31 8.59 -18.67
C ASN A 159 38.86 8.12 -18.88
N MET A 160 38.09 7.91 -17.81
CA MET A 160 36.66 7.63 -17.93
C MET A 160 35.95 8.81 -18.56
N LEU A 161 36.18 10.04 -18.11
CA LEU A 161 35.54 11.22 -18.68
C LEU A 161 35.90 11.37 -20.16
N GLU A 162 37.16 11.21 -20.54
CA GLU A 162 37.64 11.30 -21.92
C GLU A 162 37.11 10.15 -22.80
N ASN A 163 37.12 8.91 -22.30
CA ASN A 163 36.54 7.75 -23.01
C ASN A 163 35.01 7.78 -23.06
N THR A 164 34.35 8.35 -22.05
CA THR A 164 32.88 8.50 -22.02
C THR A 164 32.42 9.71 -22.84
N MET A 165 33.27 10.74 -22.98
CA MET A 165 33.06 11.89 -23.87
C MET A 165 33.31 11.52 -25.34
N HIS A 166 34.33 10.73 -25.66
CA HIS A 166 34.54 10.23 -27.02
C HIS A 166 33.51 9.18 -27.47
N THR A 167 32.84 8.50 -26.54
CA THR A 167 31.74 7.56 -26.86
C THR A 167 30.34 8.21 -26.87
N GLY A 168 30.25 9.53 -26.66
CA GLY A 168 29.01 10.30 -26.78
C GLY A 168 27.92 9.96 -25.74
N LYS A 169 28.29 9.40 -24.58
CA LYS A 169 27.32 8.97 -23.55
C LYS A 169 27.01 10.03 -22.48
N ILE A 170 27.78 11.11 -22.40
CA ILE A 170 27.47 12.28 -21.57
C ILE A 170 27.82 13.53 -22.38
N GLN A 171 26.84 14.38 -22.70
CA GLN A 171 27.12 15.72 -23.19
C GLN A 171 27.32 16.68 -22.00
N PRO A 172 28.29 17.60 -22.05
CA PRO A 172 28.33 18.71 -21.11
C PRO A 172 27.04 19.51 -21.26
N VAL A 173 26.54 20.01 -20.12
CA VAL A 173 25.47 20.99 -20.09
C VAL A 173 25.90 22.18 -20.98
N PRO A 174 25.09 22.64 -21.95
CA PRO A 174 25.46 23.76 -22.81
C PRO A 174 25.85 24.98 -21.96
N HIS A 175 26.95 25.63 -22.31
CA HIS A 175 27.47 26.85 -21.65
C HIS A 175 26.55 28.09 -21.77
N PHE A 176 25.29 27.92 -22.19
CA PHE A 176 24.27 28.98 -22.21
C PHE A 176 23.40 28.90 -20.96
N PHE A 177 24.02 29.05 -19.79
CA PHE A 177 23.33 29.55 -18.61
C PHE A 177 23.82 30.98 -18.41
N PRO A 178 22.94 31.99 -18.41
CA PRO A 178 23.31 33.34 -18.02
C PRO A 178 23.47 33.33 -16.50
N ASP A 179 24.68 33.06 -16.04
CA ASP A 179 25.12 33.55 -14.74
C ASP A 179 25.74 34.94 -14.98
N ASP A 180 25.46 35.83 -14.04
CA ASP A 180 25.75 37.25 -14.09
C ASP A 180 27.20 37.57 -14.51
N LEU A 181 27.31 38.51 -15.43
CA LEU A 181 28.53 39.06 -16.00
C LEU A 181 29.45 39.63 -14.90
N GLU A 182 30.67 39.09 -14.78
CA GLU A 182 31.85 39.88 -14.45
C GLU A 182 32.96 39.56 -15.46
N ASP A 183 33.54 40.65 -15.97
CA ASP A 183 34.46 40.76 -17.09
C ASP A 183 35.77 39.98 -16.90
N SER A 184 36.21 39.32 -17.97
CA SER A 184 37.61 38.96 -18.16
C SER A 184 37.86 38.71 -19.64
N ASP A 185 38.37 39.75 -20.31
CA ASP A 185 39.06 39.65 -21.59
C ASP A 185 40.24 38.70 -21.46
N ASP A 186 40.35 37.71 -22.35
CA ASP A 186 41.64 37.22 -22.81
C ASP A 186 41.51 36.57 -24.20
N GLU A 187 42.32 37.11 -25.12
CA GLU A 187 42.44 36.70 -26.50
C GLU A 187 43.33 35.46 -26.68
N HIS A 188 43.14 34.82 -27.84
CA HIS A 188 44.07 33.99 -28.61
C HIS A 188 43.96 32.46 -28.51
N GLY A 189 43.93 31.85 -29.69
CA GLY A 189 44.14 30.42 -29.89
C GLY A 189 43.55 29.90 -31.19
N ASN A 190 44.06 30.38 -32.32
CA ASN A 190 43.70 29.96 -33.67
C ASN A 190 44.32 28.58 -33.96
N ASP A 191 43.52 27.52 -34.02
CA ASP A 191 43.94 26.22 -34.58
C ASP A 191 42.90 25.68 -35.56
N ASN A 192 43.15 26.01 -36.83
CA ASN A 192 42.70 25.26 -37.99
C ASN A 192 43.53 23.97 -38.08
N ASP A 193 42.90 22.79 -37.91
CA ASP A 193 43.04 21.66 -38.84
C ASP A 193 42.43 20.38 -38.25
N ARG A 194 41.24 20.02 -38.73
CA ARG A 194 40.76 18.63 -38.84
C ARG A 194 39.55 18.56 -39.76
N SER A 195 39.82 18.80 -41.04
CA SER A 195 38.91 18.43 -42.13
C SER A 195 39.01 16.91 -42.36
N GLY A 196 37.91 16.18 -42.14
CA GLY A 196 37.86 14.75 -42.45
C GLY A 196 36.95 13.88 -41.59
N GLN A 197 36.14 14.44 -40.68
CA GLN A 197 35.00 13.70 -40.12
C GLN A 197 33.77 14.02 -40.96
N LEU A 198 33.25 12.98 -41.62
CA LEU A 198 31.94 12.94 -42.28
C LEU A 198 30.94 13.75 -41.45
N ASP A 199 30.25 14.69 -42.09
CA ASP A 199 29.05 15.34 -41.56
C ASP A 199 28.03 14.26 -41.19
N GLU A 200 28.17 13.63 -40.01
CA GLU A 200 27.06 12.99 -39.33
C GLU A 200 26.05 14.11 -39.15
N ASP A 201 25.01 14.08 -39.99
CA ASP A 201 23.88 15.00 -40.02
C ASP A 201 23.55 15.45 -38.59
N VAL A 202 23.85 16.71 -38.26
CA VAL A 202 23.73 17.25 -36.89
C VAL A 202 22.34 16.96 -36.33
N ALA A 203 21.31 16.94 -37.19
CA ALA A 203 19.95 16.57 -36.84
C ALA A 203 19.80 15.11 -36.37
N ALA A 204 20.59 14.17 -36.91
CA ALA A 204 20.60 12.76 -36.50
C ALA A 204 21.25 12.58 -35.11
N VAL A 205 22.31 13.34 -34.83
CA VAL A 205 22.98 13.34 -33.52
C VAL A 205 22.07 13.95 -32.45
N GLU A 206 21.46 15.11 -32.73
CA GLU A 206 20.49 15.77 -31.84
C GLU A 206 19.27 14.89 -31.58
N LYS A 207 18.74 14.24 -32.62
CA LYS A 207 17.63 13.28 -32.48
C LYS A 207 18.03 12.10 -31.60
N ARG A 208 19.23 11.53 -31.76
CA ARG A 208 19.72 10.42 -30.93
C ARG A 208 19.90 10.83 -29.48
N ALA A 209 20.44 12.03 -29.24
CA ALA A 209 20.57 12.60 -27.90
C ALA A 209 19.20 12.83 -27.25
N PHE A 210 18.24 13.39 -27.99
CA PHE A 210 16.87 13.60 -27.52
C PHE A 210 16.16 12.29 -27.16
N LEU A 211 16.26 11.27 -28.02
CA LEU A 211 15.64 9.95 -27.76
C LEU A 211 16.19 9.24 -26.53
N LYS A 212 17.41 9.60 -26.09
CA LYS A 212 18.07 9.09 -24.88
C LYS A 212 17.96 10.05 -23.68
N MET A 213 17.26 11.17 -23.82
CA MET A 213 17.19 12.16 -22.76
C MET A 213 16.32 11.67 -21.59
N THR A 214 16.90 11.55 -20.41
CA THR A 214 16.15 11.22 -19.19
C THR A 214 15.27 12.39 -18.75
N VAL A 215 13.96 12.15 -18.69
CA VAL A 215 12.98 13.16 -18.23
C VAL A 215 12.84 13.13 -16.71
N SER A 216 13.13 14.27 -16.08
CA SER A 216 13.01 14.53 -14.64
C SER A 216 12.06 15.72 -14.39
N SER A 217 11.77 16.03 -13.13
CA SER A 217 11.01 17.24 -12.79
C SER A 217 11.68 18.53 -13.31
N LYS A 218 13.02 18.58 -13.33
CA LYS A 218 13.80 19.72 -13.81
C LYS A 218 13.84 19.82 -15.34
N THR A 219 13.92 18.67 -16.03
CA THR A 219 14.06 18.63 -17.49
C THR A 219 12.72 18.55 -18.24
N LYS A 220 11.59 18.46 -17.53
CA LYS A 220 10.25 18.32 -18.14
C LYS A 220 9.87 19.46 -19.09
N GLN A 221 10.17 20.71 -18.71
CA GLN A 221 9.85 21.88 -19.55
C GLN A 221 10.68 21.88 -20.84
N LEU A 222 11.98 21.58 -20.73
CA LEU A 222 12.88 21.44 -21.88
C LEU A 222 12.39 20.33 -22.82
N PHE A 223 12.08 19.15 -22.29
CA PHE A 223 11.52 18.04 -23.07
C PHE A 223 10.24 18.44 -23.80
N GLY A 224 9.31 19.12 -23.12
CA GLY A 224 8.08 19.61 -23.74
C GLY A 224 8.31 20.65 -24.84
N ASN A 225 9.32 21.51 -24.69
CA ASN A 225 9.69 22.49 -25.71
C ASN A 225 10.33 21.81 -26.93
N LEU A 226 11.27 20.87 -26.72
CA LEU A 226 11.90 20.10 -27.79
C LEU A 226 10.88 19.26 -28.57
N LEU A 227 9.90 18.67 -27.90
CA LEU A 227 8.79 17.97 -28.57
C LEU A 227 7.97 18.93 -29.45
N ARG A 228 7.73 20.16 -29.01
CA ARG A 228 6.94 21.14 -29.75
C ARG A 228 7.63 21.56 -31.05
N THR A 229 8.94 21.74 -31.03
CA THR A 229 9.72 22.17 -32.19
C THR A 229 10.04 21.04 -33.16
N ASN A 230 9.97 19.78 -32.71
CA ASN A 230 10.40 18.62 -33.48
C ASN A 230 9.30 17.55 -33.66
N THR A 231 8.22 17.90 -34.35
CA THR A 231 7.08 17.00 -34.59
C THR A 231 7.46 15.71 -35.35
N ALA A 232 8.46 15.78 -36.22
CA ALA A 232 9.00 14.64 -36.96
C ALA A 232 9.58 13.54 -36.05
N TRP A 233 9.91 13.84 -34.80
CA TRP A 233 10.46 12.87 -33.85
C TRP A 233 9.39 12.04 -33.14
N TRP A 234 8.12 12.44 -33.21
CA TRP A 234 7.05 11.81 -32.43
C TRP A 234 6.80 10.35 -32.82
N LEU A 235 6.79 10.04 -34.13
CA LEU A 235 6.57 8.68 -34.61
C LEU A 235 7.74 7.73 -34.21
N PRO A 236 9.02 8.06 -34.46
CA PRO A 236 10.13 7.26 -33.94
C PRO A 236 10.10 7.07 -32.41
N LEU A 237 9.79 8.13 -31.66
CA LEU A 237 9.73 8.10 -30.20
C LEU A 237 8.66 7.13 -29.69
N THR A 238 7.43 7.26 -30.19
CA THR A 238 6.31 6.39 -29.82
C THR A 238 6.55 4.93 -30.25
N THR A 239 7.20 4.72 -31.39
CA THR A 239 7.63 3.39 -31.85
C THR A 239 8.66 2.78 -30.90
N GLY A 240 9.70 3.54 -30.52
CA GLY A 240 10.72 3.08 -29.58
C GLY A 240 10.12 2.70 -28.23
N TRP A 241 9.23 3.53 -27.69
CA TRP A 241 8.52 3.22 -26.45
C TRP A 241 7.66 1.96 -26.55
N SER A 242 6.91 1.80 -27.65
CA SER A 242 6.11 0.60 -27.90
C SER A 242 6.97 -0.66 -27.93
N ILE A 243 8.11 -0.61 -28.62
CA ILE A 243 9.04 -1.75 -28.70
C ILE A 243 9.56 -2.10 -27.31
N SER A 244 10.05 -1.12 -26.53
CA SER A 244 10.58 -1.38 -25.18
C SER A 244 9.52 -2.00 -24.27
N ILE A 245 8.29 -1.49 -24.30
CA ILE A 245 7.18 -2.02 -23.51
C ILE A 245 6.86 -3.46 -23.91
N MET A 246 6.65 -3.72 -25.20
CA MET A 246 6.28 -5.05 -25.67
C MET A 246 7.40 -6.07 -25.44
N LYS A 247 8.66 -5.65 -25.66
CA LYS A 247 9.84 -6.47 -25.44
C LYS A 247 9.96 -6.88 -23.97
N CYS A 248 9.92 -5.90 -23.06
CA CYS A 248 10.12 -6.13 -21.63
C CYS A 248 9.03 -7.03 -21.03
N PHE A 249 7.75 -6.81 -21.38
CA PHE A 249 6.64 -7.45 -20.68
C PHE A 249 6.08 -8.70 -21.35
N PHE A 250 6.21 -8.85 -22.67
CA PHE A 250 5.51 -9.92 -23.39
C PHE A 250 6.44 -10.81 -24.24
N GLN A 251 7.58 -10.29 -24.72
CA GLN A 251 8.45 -11.04 -25.64
C GLN A 251 9.64 -11.70 -24.95
N ASN A 252 10.33 -10.97 -24.07
CA ASN A 252 11.45 -11.54 -23.33
C ASN A 252 10.91 -12.57 -22.35
N THR A 253 11.49 -13.77 -22.33
CA THR A 253 11.13 -14.82 -21.35
C THR A 253 11.93 -14.71 -20.05
N THR A 254 12.93 -13.84 -20.02
CA THR A 254 13.83 -13.62 -18.88
C THR A 254 13.97 -12.13 -18.57
N TYR A 255 14.29 -11.83 -17.32
CA TYR A 255 14.60 -10.46 -16.91
C TYR A 255 15.84 -9.92 -17.62
N VAL A 256 15.72 -8.70 -18.15
CA VAL A 256 16.82 -7.92 -18.74
C VAL A 256 16.74 -6.53 -18.13
N ALA A 257 17.77 -6.15 -17.36
CA ALA A 257 17.77 -4.90 -16.58
C ALA A 257 17.66 -3.66 -17.48
N GLU A 258 18.31 -3.69 -18.63
CA GLU A 258 18.30 -2.62 -19.62
C GLU A 258 16.90 -2.41 -20.21
N ASP A 259 16.16 -3.49 -20.48
CA ASP A 259 14.80 -3.39 -21.01
C ASP A 259 13.84 -2.85 -19.95
N HIS A 260 13.99 -3.26 -18.67
CA HIS A 260 13.22 -2.69 -17.57
C HIS A 260 13.49 -1.18 -17.40
N LEU A 261 14.77 -0.80 -17.40
CA LEU A 261 15.17 0.61 -17.31
C LEU A 261 14.62 1.42 -18.49
N ALA A 262 14.68 0.86 -19.71
CA ALA A 262 14.12 1.51 -20.89
C ALA A 262 12.61 1.78 -20.76
N VAL A 263 11.84 0.85 -20.19
CA VAL A 263 10.40 1.08 -19.94
C VAL A 263 10.16 2.12 -18.85
N VAL A 264 10.99 2.14 -17.80
CA VAL A 264 10.95 3.18 -16.76
C VAL A 264 11.24 4.58 -17.34
N GLU A 265 12.26 4.71 -18.17
CA GLU A 265 12.57 5.96 -18.85
C GLU A 265 11.48 6.36 -19.83
N ALA A 266 10.93 5.41 -20.59
CA ALA A 266 9.79 5.63 -21.45
C ALA A 266 8.59 6.19 -20.67
N LEU A 267 8.20 5.57 -19.54
CA LEU A 267 7.11 6.06 -18.70
C LEU A 267 7.36 7.49 -18.20
N ARG A 268 8.59 7.81 -17.77
CA ARG A 268 8.95 9.18 -17.35
C ARG A 268 8.80 10.17 -18.49
N ALA A 269 9.30 9.83 -19.67
CA ALA A 269 9.20 10.68 -20.84
C ALA A 269 7.75 10.87 -21.28
N MET A 270 6.92 9.82 -21.25
CA MET A 270 5.49 9.90 -21.50
C MET A 270 4.76 10.84 -20.53
N ARG A 271 5.07 10.77 -19.22
CA ARG A 271 4.54 11.71 -18.21
C ARG A 271 5.05 13.14 -18.42
N GLY A 272 6.13 13.31 -19.18
CA GLY A 272 6.71 14.57 -19.61
C GLY A 272 5.92 15.28 -20.71
N VAL A 273 5.15 14.55 -21.53
CA VAL A 273 4.42 15.09 -22.68
C VAL A 273 3.33 16.07 -22.21
N PRO A 274 3.39 17.36 -22.59
CA PRO A 274 2.37 18.35 -22.22
C PRO A 274 1.00 18.01 -22.80
N ALA A 275 -0.08 18.32 -22.06
CA ALA A 275 -1.46 18.09 -22.53
C ALA A 275 -1.78 18.85 -23.84
N THR A 276 -1.12 19.99 -24.09
CA THR A 276 -1.26 20.76 -25.33
C THR A 276 -0.69 20.04 -26.55
N ILE A 277 0.29 19.15 -26.38
CA ILE A 277 0.83 18.27 -27.43
C ILE A 277 0.02 16.98 -27.48
N ALA A 278 -0.24 16.36 -26.33
CA ALA A 278 -0.89 15.04 -26.26
C ALA A 278 -2.27 14.97 -26.95
N LYS A 279 -2.98 16.10 -27.02
CA LYS A 279 -4.32 16.21 -27.62
C LYS A 279 -4.31 16.60 -29.10
N THR A 280 -3.15 16.92 -29.69
CA THR A 280 -3.09 17.26 -31.12
C THR A 280 -3.39 16.05 -31.99
N HIS A 281 -3.77 16.28 -33.24
CA HIS A 281 -4.04 15.19 -34.18
C HIS A 281 -2.74 14.43 -34.52
N GLU A 282 -1.65 15.16 -34.74
CA GLU A 282 -0.36 14.63 -35.15
C GLU A 282 0.28 13.75 -34.06
N TRP A 283 0.12 14.11 -32.78
CA TRP A 283 0.60 13.28 -31.68
C TRP A 283 -0.19 11.98 -31.58
N ARG A 284 -1.52 12.06 -31.66
CA ARG A 284 -2.39 10.88 -31.67
C ARG A 284 -2.07 9.97 -32.87
N TYR A 285 -1.76 10.56 -34.02
CA TYR A 285 -1.26 9.85 -35.19
C TYR A 285 0.03 9.11 -34.91
N ALA A 286 1.03 9.78 -34.34
CA ALA A 286 2.28 9.13 -33.94
C ALA A 286 2.04 7.97 -32.95
N VAL A 287 1.25 8.17 -31.89
CA VAL A 287 0.94 7.14 -30.88
C VAL A 287 0.26 5.90 -31.51
N LYS A 288 -0.62 6.11 -32.50
CA LYS A 288 -1.31 5.01 -33.19
C LYS A 288 -0.40 4.29 -34.17
N CYS A 289 0.25 5.03 -35.07
CA CYS A 289 1.12 4.45 -36.11
C CYS A 289 2.41 3.86 -35.54
N GLY A 290 2.92 4.41 -34.44
CA GLY A 290 4.04 3.84 -33.68
C GLY A 290 3.65 2.65 -32.80
N SER A 291 2.42 2.12 -32.93
CA SER A 291 1.89 0.98 -32.16
C SER A 291 1.81 1.18 -30.63
N LEU A 292 2.12 2.35 -30.11
CA LEU A 292 2.07 2.62 -28.67
C LEU A 292 0.66 2.52 -28.10
N ALA A 293 -0.38 2.90 -28.86
CA ALA A 293 -1.77 2.68 -28.45
C ALA A 293 -2.09 1.19 -28.23
N ARG A 294 -1.53 0.30 -29.07
CA ARG A 294 -1.66 -1.15 -28.90
C ARG A 294 -0.90 -1.62 -27.67
N ALA A 295 0.33 -1.15 -27.47
CA ALA A 295 1.10 -1.49 -26.27
C ALA A 295 0.37 -1.05 -24.97
N PHE A 296 -0.25 0.13 -24.95
CA PHE A 296 -1.11 0.55 -23.84
C PHE A 296 -2.30 -0.37 -23.67
N GLU A 297 -2.96 -0.79 -24.75
CA GLU A 297 -4.08 -1.72 -24.65
C GLU A 297 -3.68 -3.02 -23.95
N GLU A 298 -2.58 -3.65 -24.37
CA GLU A 298 -2.10 -4.92 -23.80
C GLU A 298 -1.69 -4.77 -22.33
N VAL A 299 -0.86 -3.77 -22.01
CA VAL A 299 -0.34 -3.57 -20.63
C VAL A 299 -1.41 -3.11 -19.65
N THR A 300 -2.39 -2.34 -20.14
CA THR A 300 -3.46 -1.80 -19.30
C THR A 300 -4.72 -2.65 -19.33
N SER A 301 -4.69 -3.82 -20.00
CA SER A 301 -5.77 -4.79 -19.97
C SER A 301 -6.09 -5.17 -18.52
N PRO A 302 -7.37 -5.22 -18.13
CA PRO A 302 -7.82 -5.82 -16.87
C PRO A 302 -7.24 -7.21 -16.57
N ALA A 303 -6.86 -7.95 -17.61
CA ALA A 303 -6.31 -9.31 -17.51
C ALA A 303 -4.84 -9.39 -17.96
N ALA A 304 -4.14 -8.25 -18.05
CA ALA A 304 -2.74 -8.20 -18.46
C ALA A 304 -1.84 -9.14 -17.65
N HIS A 305 -2.14 -9.39 -16.38
CA HIS A 305 -1.38 -10.30 -15.52
C HIS A 305 -1.36 -11.76 -16.01
N LEU A 306 -2.30 -12.16 -16.86
CA LEU A 306 -2.32 -13.49 -17.48
C LEU A 306 -1.35 -13.59 -18.66
N ALA A 307 -1.10 -12.49 -19.37
CA ALA A 307 -0.28 -12.45 -20.58
C ALA A 307 1.16 -11.99 -20.32
N VAL A 308 1.39 -11.26 -19.23
CA VAL A 308 2.70 -10.73 -18.85
C VAL A 308 3.64 -11.85 -18.44
N GLN A 309 4.89 -11.74 -18.89
CA GLN A 309 5.94 -12.70 -18.59
C GLN A 309 6.27 -12.71 -17.09
N PRO A 310 6.53 -13.89 -16.47
CA PRO A 310 6.65 -14.02 -15.01
C PRO A 310 7.66 -13.06 -14.36
N HIS A 311 8.82 -12.83 -14.98
CA HIS A 311 9.86 -11.92 -14.45
C HIS A 311 9.38 -10.46 -14.35
N SER A 312 8.35 -10.08 -15.10
CA SER A 312 7.81 -8.73 -15.13
C SER A 312 6.76 -8.48 -14.04
N LEU A 313 6.18 -9.51 -13.44
CA LEU A 313 5.08 -9.36 -12.47
C LEU A 313 5.49 -8.54 -11.24
N THR A 314 6.72 -8.74 -10.74
CA THR A 314 7.29 -7.90 -9.67
C THR A 314 7.40 -6.44 -10.12
N GLY A 315 7.84 -6.21 -11.37
CA GLY A 315 7.87 -4.88 -11.97
C GLY A 315 6.49 -4.22 -12.04
N TYR A 316 5.46 -4.99 -12.42
CA TYR A 316 4.05 -4.56 -12.43
C TYR A 316 3.58 -4.13 -11.06
N ARG A 317 3.91 -4.88 -10.00
CA ARG A 317 3.61 -4.47 -8.61
C ARG A 317 4.31 -3.17 -8.26
N LEU A 318 5.62 -3.11 -8.45
CA LEU A 318 6.46 -2.05 -7.90
C LEU A 318 6.28 -0.70 -8.62
N ASN A 319 5.96 -0.72 -9.92
CA ASN A 319 5.74 0.49 -10.72
C ASN A 319 4.25 0.75 -11.02
N ALA A 320 3.38 -0.17 -10.59
CA ALA A 320 1.96 -0.16 -10.91
C ALA A 320 1.73 0.03 -12.42
N TRP A 321 2.39 -0.76 -13.27
CA TRP A 321 2.47 -0.52 -14.72
C TRP A 321 1.09 -0.31 -15.37
N THR A 322 0.13 -1.17 -15.03
CA THR A 322 -1.27 -1.07 -15.48
C THR A 322 -1.87 0.31 -15.20
N THR A 323 -1.86 0.78 -13.95
CA THR A 323 -2.49 2.06 -13.58
C THR A 323 -1.65 3.27 -14.01
N SER A 324 -0.32 3.15 -13.99
CA SER A 324 0.61 4.19 -14.42
C SER A 324 0.48 4.51 -15.91
N LEU A 325 0.45 3.48 -16.76
CA LEU A 325 0.32 3.64 -18.20
C LEU A 325 -1.13 3.94 -18.60
N ALA A 326 -2.13 3.40 -17.88
CA ALA A 326 -3.52 3.77 -18.11
C ALA A 326 -3.77 5.26 -17.82
N ALA A 327 -3.15 5.83 -16.78
CA ALA A 327 -3.24 7.25 -16.48
C ALA A 327 -2.62 8.13 -17.58
N VAL A 328 -1.47 7.72 -18.13
CA VAL A 328 -0.86 8.39 -19.30
C VAL A 328 -1.81 8.35 -20.49
N TRP A 329 -2.32 7.16 -20.82
CA TRP A 329 -3.20 6.96 -21.95
C TRP A 329 -4.51 7.75 -21.81
N HIS A 330 -5.08 7.78 -20.60
CA HIS A 330 -6.24 8.61 -20.26
C HIS A 330 -5.96 10.09 -20.49
N ASN A 331 -4.84 10.62 -19.99
CA ASN A 331 -4.48 12.04 -20.16
C ASN A 331 -4.28 12.45 -21.63
N TRP A 332 -3.89 11.51 -22.49
CA TRP A 332 -3.72 11.72 -23.92
C TRP A 332 -5.01 11.51 -24.72
N THR A 333 -6.03 10.90 -24.12
CA THR A 333 -7.31 10.66 -24.79
C THR A 333 -8.14 11.93 -24.79
N ASP A 334 -8.46 12.44 -25.97
CA ASP A 334 -9.36 13.58 -26.13
C ASP A 334 -10.80 13.11 -26.24
N TYR A 335 -11.42 12.77 -25.10
CA TYR A 335 -12.81 12.28 -25.05
C TYR A 335 -13.84 13.24 -25.68
N LYS A 336 -13.50 14.54 -25.85
CA LYS A 336 -14.42 15.52 -26.46
C LYS A 336 -14.39 15.44 -27.98
N HIS A 337 -13.21 15.26 -28.57
CA HIS A 337 -13.03 15.35 -30.02
C HIS A 337 -12.82 13.99 -30.69
N MET A 338 -12.40 12.96 -29.96
CA MET A 338 -12.35 11.60 -30.47
C MET A 338 -13.76 11.02 -30.51
N LYS A 339 -14.12 10.41 -31.65
CA LYS A 339 -15.39 9.73 -31.84
C LYS A 339 -15.12 8.28 -32.17
N THR A 340 -15.94 7.38 -31.64
CA THR A 340 -15.91 5.95 -31.96
C THR A 340 -17.26 5.55 -32.54
N VAL A 341 -17.22 4.77 -33.63
CA VAL A 341 -18.39 4.09 -34.20
C VAL A 341 -18.62 2.73 -33.54
N ARG A 342 -17.61 2.19 -32.85
CA ARG A 342 -17.76 0.97 -32.06
C ARG A 342 -18.72 1.23 -30.91
N LYS A 343 -19.71 0.35 -30.82
CA LYS A 343 -20.58 0.31 -29.66
C LYS A 343 -19.76 -0.14 -28.46
N ILE A 344 -19.50 0.80 -27.54
CA ILE A 344 -18.92 0.47 -26.24
C ILE A 344 -19.98 -0.35 -25.51
N ARG A 345 -19.63 -1.60 -25.17
CA ARG A 345 -20.52 -2.45 -24.37
C ARG A 345 -20.50 -1.89 -22.94
N THR A 346 -21.48 -1.04 -22.62
CA THR A 346 -21.78 -0.72 -21.22
C THR A 346 -22.41 -1.95 -20.62
N TRP A 347 -21.62 -2.67 -19.84
CA TRP A 347 -22.11 -3.84 -19.12
C TRP A 347 -23.03 -3.37 -18.00
N VAL A 348 -24.27 -3.85 -18.01
CA VAL A 348 -25.19 -3.67 -16.90
C VAL A 348 -25.20 -5.00 -16.15
N ASP A 349 -24.57 -5.02 -14.98
CA ASP A 349 -24.57 -6.19 -14.09
C ASP A 349 -26.03 -6.65 -13.88
N GLY A 350 -26.35 -7.91 -14.19
CA GLY A 350 -27.58 -8.57 -13.72
C GLY A 350 -28.92 -8.24 -14.41
N THR A 351 -28.94 -7.87 -15.70
CA THR A 351 -30.24 -7.63 -16.40
C THR A 351 -31.00 -8.91 -16.79
N GLU A 352 -30.32 -10.04 -16.97
CA GLU A 352 -30.92 -11.37 -17.14
C GLU A 352 -30.26 -12.34 -16.15
N ARG A 353 -30.80 -12.44 -14.92
CA ARG A 353 -30.26 -13.30 -13.87
C ARG A 353 -30.49 -14.78 -14.21
N LYS A 354 -29.50 -15.46 -14.79
CA LYS A 354 -29.49 -16.93 -14.88
C LYS A 354 -29.06 -17.54 -13.53
N LEU A 355 -29.49 -18.77 -13.28
CA LEU A 355 -29.27 -19.49 -12.02
C LEU A 355 -27.79 -19.50 -11.61
N ILE A 356 -27.57 -19.29 -10.32
CA ILE A 356 -26.28 -19.14 -9.63
C ILE A 356 -25.39 -20.35 -9.90
N ASN A 357 -24.20 -20.13 -10.48
CA ASN A 357 -23.21 -21.19 -10.68
C ASN A 357 -21.91 -20.96 -9.89
N MET A 358 -22.02 -21.02 -8.56
CA MET A 358 -20.84 -20.98 -7.69
C MET A 358 -19.85 -22.10 -8.04
N GLN A 359 -20.34 -23.28 -8.43
CA GLN A 359 -19.50 -24.44 -8.72
C GLN A 359 -18.64 -24.19 -9.97
N GLU A 360 -19.21 -23.65 -11.06
CA GLU A 360 -18.44 -23.21 -12.24
C GLU A 360 -17.43 -22.12 -11.88
N PHE A 361 -17.81 -21.16 -11.03
CA PHE A 361 -16.89 -20.12 -10.58
C PHE A 361 -15.67 -20.73 -9.86
N ILE A 362 -15.90 -21.63 -8.90
CA ILE A 362 -14.81 -22.27 -8.14
C ILE A 362 -14.00 -23.21 -9.02
N ALA A 363 -14.66 -23.97 -9.90
CA ALA A 363 -13.98 -24.83 -10.88
C ALA A 363 -13.07 -23.99 -11.80
N ALA A 364 -13.54 -22.83 -12.27
CA ALA A 364 -12.74 -21.92 -13.08
C ALA A 364 -11.51 -21.40 -12.32
N LEU A 365 -11.65 -21.01 -11.04
CA LEU A 365 -10.51 -20.59 -10.23
C LEU A 365 -9.53 -21.73 -9.93
N CYS A 366 -10.00 -22.97 -9.80
CA CYS A 366 -9.14 -24.14 -9.65
C CYS A 366 -8.38 -24.46 -10.94
N GLN A 367 -9.06 -24.35 -12.10
CA GLN A 367 -8.48 -24.58 -13.41
C GLN A 367 -7.47 -23.50 -13.79
N PHE A 368 -7.73 -22.25 -13.39
CA PHE A 368 -6.93 -21.08 -13.76
C PHE A 368 -6.54 -20.26 -12.52
N PRO A 369 -5.66 -20.77 -11.64
CA PRO A 369 -5.28 -20.08 -10.40
C PRO A 369 -4.61 -18.72 -10.65
N GLY A 370 -3.97 -18.54 -11.82
CA GLY A 370 -3.36 -17.27 -12.24
C GLY A 370 -4.35 -16.13 -12.49
N ILE A 371 -5.67 -16.40 -12.50
CA ILE A 371 -6.71 -15.36 -12.58
C ILE A 371 -6.60 -14.38 -11.41
N ILE A 372 -6.20 -14.84 -10.22
CA ILE A 372 -6.00 -13.99 -9.04
C ILE A 372 -4.61 -13.35 -9.15
N PRO A 373 -4.49 -12.03 -9.35
CA PRO A 373 -3.22 -11.37 -9.67
C PRO A 373 -2.33 -11.14 -8.45
N THR A 374 -2.04 -12.16 -7.63
CA THR A 374 -1.31 -12.01 -6.35
C THR A 374 0.10 -11.44 -6.53
N ALA A 375 0.80 -11.81 -7.60
CA ALA A 375 2.17 -11.37 -7.86
C ALA A 375 2.27 -9.86 -8.19
N CYS A 376 1.33 -9.33 -8.98
CA CYS A 376 1.33 -7.92 -9.38
C CYS A 376 0.41 -7.03 -8.51
N ASN A 377 -0.59 -7.62 -7.86
CA ASN A 377 -1.50 -6.97 -6.91
C ASN A 377 -1.76 -7.90 -5.71
N PRO A 378 -0.88 -7.89 -4.69
CA PRO A 378 -1.00 -8.77 -3.53
C PRO A 378 -2.34 -8.68 -2.79
N LEU A 379 -2.96 -7.50 -2.77
CA LEU A 379 -4.24 -7.28 -2.10
C LEU A 379 -5.44 -7.87 -2.85
N SER A 380 -5.22 -8.44 -4.04
CA SER A 380 -6.24 -9.23 -4.74
C SER A 380 -6.71 -10.44 -3.94
N VAL A 381 -5.93 -10.95 -2.98
CA VAL A 381 -6.36 -12.02 -2.06
C VAL A 381 -7.56 -11.61 -1.20
N LEU A 382 -7.78 -10.31 -1.00
CA LEU A 382 -8.90 -9.78 -0.19
C LEU A 382 -10.20 -9.63 -0.99
N PHE A 383 -10.25 -10.02 -2.27
CA PHE A 383 -11.40 -9.73 -3.13
C PHE A 383 -12.72 -10.35 -2.65
N MET A 384 -12.67 -11.41 -1.82
CA MET A 384 -13.86 -12.06 -1.27
C MET A 384 -14.22 -11.62 0.15
N THR A 385 -13.50 -10.65 0.74
CA THR A 385 -13.76 -10.21 2.13
C THR A 385 -15.06 -9.44 2.31
N THR A 386 -15.50 -8.71 1.28
CA THR A 386 -16.74 -7.93 1.27
C THR A 386 -17.41 -8.01 -0.09
N LEU A 387 -18.73 -7.80 -0.14
CA LEU A 387 -19.46 -7.78 -1.41
C LEU A 387 -18.92 -6.68 -2.34
N ASP A 388 -18.61 -5.51 -1.78
CA ASP A 388 -18.07 -4.39 -2.55
C ASP A 388 -16.67 -4.71 -3.12
N ALA A 389 -15.79 -5.34 -2.34
CA ALA A 389 -14.48 -5.80 -2.84
C ALA A 389 -14.63 -6.82 -3.97
N PHE A 390 -15.60 -7.73 -3.85
CA PHE A 390 -15.88 -8.75 -4.85
C PHE A 390 -16.39 -8.13 -6.15
N LEU A 391 -17.36 -7.24 -6.06
CA LEU A 391 -17.89 -6.52 -7.22
C LEU A 391 -16.84 -5.61 -7.88
N THR A 392 -15.98 -4.99 -7.08
CA THR A 392 -14.85 -4.21 -7.60
C THR A 392 -13.88 -5.09 -8.37
N ALA A 393 -13.47 -6.24 -7.80
CA ALA A 393 -12.62 -7.21 -8.50
C ALA A 393 -13.29 -7.73 -9.78
N TRP A 394 -14.58 -8.07 -9.71
CA TRP A 394 -15.40 -8.49 -10.85
C TRP A 394 -15.31 -7.50 -12.01
N ARG A 395 -15.51 -6.20 -11.74
CA ARG A 395 -15.47 -5.14 -12.76
C ARG A 395 -14.07 -4.83 -13.27
N THR A 396 -13.05 -4.95 -12.43
CA THR A 396 -11.71 -4.41 -12.72
C THR A 396 -10.72 -5.42 -13.28
N TRP A 397 -10.85 -6.72 -12.97
CA TRP A 397 -9.93 -7.75 -13.49
C TRP A 397 -10.57 -9.13 -13.60
N LEU A 398 -11.28 -9.59 -12.56
CA LEU A 398 -11.72 -10.98 -12.41
C LEU A 398 -12.58 -11.46 -13.59
N ARG A 399 -13.58 -10.67 -14.00
CA ARG A 399 -14.45 -11.05 -15.11
C ARG A 399 -13.69 -11.14 -16.43
N GLN A 400 -12.86 -10.14 -16.74
CA GLN A 400 -12.10 -10.11 -17.99
C GLN A 400 -11.09 -11.27 -18.03
N SER A 401 -10.45 -11.59 -16.90
CA SER A 401 -9.57 -12.75 -16.78
C SER A 401 -10.30 -14.07 -17.01
N LEU A 402 -11.51 -14.23 -16.47
CA LEU A 402 -12.34 -15.42 -16.74
C LEU A 402 -12.69 -15.53 -18.25
N VAL A 403 -13.01 -14.41 -18.90
CA VAL A 403 -13.28 -14.37 -20.35
C VAL A 403 -12.03 -14.70 -21.17
N GLU A 404 -10.86 -14.19 -20.79
CA GLU A 404 -9.59 -14.49 -21.48
C GLU A 404 -9.11 -15.92 -21.28
N CYS A 405 -9.52 -16.58 -20.19
CA CYS A 405 -9.34 -18.02 -19.99
C CYS A 405 -10.42 -18.88 -20.67
N ASP A 406 -11.22 -18.30 -21.57
CA ASP A 406 -12.30 -18.96 -22.30
C ASP A 406 -13.35 -19.66 -21.39
N VAL A 407 -13.60 -19.13 -20.19
CA VAL A 407 -14.62 -19.67 -19.29
C VAL A 407 -16.01 -19.39 -19.88
N PRO A 408 -16.86 -20.43 -20.09
CA PRO A 408 -18.15 -20.26 -20.75
C PRO A 408 -19.12 -19.37 -19.96
N HIS A 409 -19.90 -18.55 -20.68
CA HIS A 409 -21.06 -17.83 -20.14
C HIS A 409 -20.80 -16.87 -18.95
N VAL A 410 -19.56 -16.47 -18.70
CA VAL A 410 -19.18 -15.52 -17.63
C VAL A 410 -20.01 -14.23 -17.69
N GLU A 411 -20.41 -13.80 -18.89
CA GLU A 411 -21.23 -12.61 -19.13
C GLU A 411 -22.65 -12.72 -18.55
N ASP A 412 -23.14 -13.94 -18.33
CA ASP A 412 -24.47 -14.25 -17.79
C ASP A 412 -24.44 -14.46 -16.25
N TRP A 413 -23.27 -14.47 -15.61
CA TRP A 413 -23.13 -14.76 -14.18
C TRP A 413 -23.62 -13.61 -13.29
N ASP A 414 -24.26 -13.94 -12.16
CA ASP A 414 -24.66 -12.99 -11.11
C ASP A 414 -23.56 -12.91 -10.04
N PRO A 415 -22.67 -11.90 -10.07
CA PRO A 415 -21.58 -11.80 -9.10
C PRO A 415 -22.06 -11.57 -7.67
N GLU A 416 -23.20 -10.87 -7.46
CA GLU A 416 -23.74 -10.73 -6.11
C GLU A 416 -24.26 -12.08 -5.58
N GLY A 417 -24.92 -12.85 -6.44
CA GLY A 417 -25.39 -14.20 -6.14
C GLY A 417 -24.24 -15.14 -5.77
N ILE A 418 -23.15 -15.12 -6.55
CA ILE A 418 -21.93 -15.90 -6.29
C ILE A 418 -21.35 -15.54 -4.92
N TYR A 419 -21.12 -14.24 -4.67
CA TYR A 419 -20.58 -13.79 -3.38
C TYR A 419 -21.47 -14.19 -2.21
N ARG A 420 -22.78 -13.92 -2.30
CA ARG A 420 -23.74 -14.27 -1.24
C ARG A 420 -23.70 -15.75 -0.98
N HIS A 421 -23.71 -16.59 -2.00
CA HIS A 421 -23.65 -18.04 -1.84
C HIS A 421 -22.37 -18.48 -1.11
N LEU A 422 -21.19 -18.02 -1.58
CA LEU A 422 -19.89 -18.32 -0.97
C LEU A 422 -19.81 -17.92 0.50
N MET A 423 -20.42 -16.78 0.87
CA MET A 423 -20.41 -16.28 2.23
C MET A 423 -21.57 -16.81 3.09
N SER A 424 -22.64 -17.31 2.47
CA SER A 424 -23.85 -17.79 3.15
C SER A 424 -23.78 -19.24 3.62
N VAL A 425 -22.74 -19.98 3.26
CA VAL A 425 -22.48 -21.31 3.83
C VAL A 425 -22.26 -21.12 5.34
N SER A 426 -23.35 -21.24 6.09
CA SER A 426 -23.48 -20.88 7.49
C SER A 426 -23.21 -22.08 8.38
N ASP A 427 -22.60 -21.73 9.50
CA ASP A 427 -22.18 -22.51 10.65
C ASP A 427 -23.42 -23.10 11.38
N GLU A 428 -24.13 -24.09 10.82
CA GLU A 428 -25.17 -24.85 11.55
C GLU A 428 -24.61 -25.71 12.71
N THR A 429 -23.39 -25.42 13.18
CA THR A 429 -22.53 -26.26 14.04
C THR A 429 -22.51 -25.87 15.52
N GLU A 430 -23.26 -24.84 15.97
CA GLU A 430 -23.15 -24.33 17.35
C GLU A 430 -24.17 -24.87 18.37
N ALA A 431 -25.02 -25.85 18.02
CA ALA A 431 -26.01 -26.38 18.94
C ALA A 431 -25.69 -27.82 19.42
N SER A 432 -25.47 -27.92 20.73
CA SER A 432 -25.27 -29.14 21.55
C SER A 432 -23.84 -29.71 21.49
N GLU A 433 -23.20 -30.06 22.61
CA GLU A 433 -23.81 -30.76 23.73
C GLU A 433 -23.25 -30.37 25.12
N ASP A 434 -24.15 -30.58 26.07
CA ASP A 434 -23.95 -30.67 27.50
C ASP A 434 -22.89 -31.71 27.91
N PRO A 435 -22.30 -31.57 29.11
CA PRO A 435 -21.28 -32.46 29.62
C PRO A 435 -21.89 -33.56 30.50
N GLU A 436 -22.30 -34.69 29.93
CA GLU A 436 -22.52 -35.93 30.70
C GLU A 436 -21.97 -37.10 29.88
N ALA A 437 -20.77 -37.58 30.19
CA ALA A 437 -20.48 -38.57 31.24
C ALA A 437 -21.12 -39.94 30.94
N ASN A 438 -20.29 -40.90 30.51
CA ASN A 438 -20.35 -42.34 30.80
C ASN A 438 -19.14 -42.99 30.10
N ASP A 439 -18.19 -43.64 30.78
CA ASP A 439 -18.31 -44.81 31.68
C ASP A 439 -18.89 -46.03 30.91
N THR A 440 -18.16 -47.15 30.83
CA THR A 440 -18.67 -48.48 30.44
C THR A 440 -17.73 -49.60 30.88
N SER A 441 -17.96 -50.23 32.08
CA SER A 441 -17.34 -51.36 32.89
C SER A 441 -17.42 -52.82 32.37
N ALA A 442 -16.27 -53.55 32.29
CA ALA A 442 -16.01 -55.02 32.22
C ALA A 442 -14.64 -55.43 31.57
N GLY A 443 -14.02 -56.59 31.80
CA GLY A 443 -14.45 -57.74 32.59
C GLY A 443 -13.30 -58.62 33.13
N SER A 444 -13.57 -59.15 34.32
CA SER A 444 -13.27 -60.46 34.95
C SER A 444 -11.89 -61.14 34.83
N ASN A 445 -11.26 -61.41 35.98
CA ASN A 445 -11.32 -62.73 36.63
C ASN A 445 -10.75 -62.75 38.07
N ASP A 446 -11.48 -63.48 38.92
CA ASP A 446 -11.02 -64.34 40.03
C ASP A 446 -10.77 -63.84 41.48
N SER A 447 -11.46 -64.56 42.37
CA SER A 447 -11.20 -64.86 43.79
C SER A 447 -11.11 -63.74 44.87
N GLY A 448 -12.12 -63.75 45.76
CA GLY A 448 -11.88 -63.74 47.21
C GLY A 448 -11.96 -62.40 47.97
N ASN A 449 -12.87 -62.39 48.96
CA ASN A 449 -12.94 -61.52 50.14
C ASN A 449 -13.63 -60.14 50.05
N SER A 450 -14.80 -60.11 50.70
CA SER A 450 -15.39 -59.05 51.54
C SER A 450 -14.69 -57.68 51.62
N HIS A 451 -15.34 -56.63 51.10
CA HIS A 451 -15.78 -55.41 51.80
C HIS A 451 -16.31 -54.36 50.80
N PRO A 452 -17.14 -53.38 51.22
CA PRO A 452 -17.92 -52.55 50.30
C PRO A 452 -17.19 -51.24 49.97
N VAL A 453 -16.77 -51.04 48.71
CA VAL A 453 -16.34 -49.73 48.21
C VAL A 453 -16.75 -49.58 46.74
N ARG A 454 -17.49 -48.50 46.45
CA ARG A 454 -17.84 -48.01 45.10
C ARG A 454 -16.61 -47.35 44.44
N ASN A 455 -16.33 -47.65 43.18
CA ASN A 455 -15.89 -46.71 42.11
C ASN A 455 -15.67 -47.41 40.74
N ALA A 456 -16.29 -46.82 39.70
CA ALA A 456 -15.90 -46.59 38.28
C ALA A 456 -15.37 -47.67 37.29
N GLU A 457 -15.85 -47.53 36.03
CA GLU A 457 -15.18 -47.72 34.72
C GLU A 457 -14.84 -49.10 34.11
N GLU A 458 -15.26 -49.26 32.85
CA GLU A 458 -14.48 -49.73 31.67
C GLU A 458 -14.69 -48.54 30.71
N ALA A 459 -13.93 -48.59 29.65
CA ALA A 459 -14.31 -48.06 28.39
C ALA A 459 -13.75 -49.07 27.40
N ALA A 460 -14.41 -49.23 26.26
CA ALA A 460 -13.74 -49.63 25.03
C ALA A 460 -14.47 -48.98 23.84
N PRO A 461 -13.81 -48.79 22.69
CA PRO A 461 -12.51 -48.16 22.53
C PRO A 461 -12.60 -46.95 21.58
N SER A 462 -11.73 -45.99 21.82
CA SER A 462 -11.52 -44.79 21.00
C SER A 462 -11.01 -45.15 19.60
N VAL A 463 -11.76 -44.77 18.57
CA VAL A 463 -11.23 -44.59 17.21
C VAL A 463 -10.72 -43.16 17.07
N GLU A 464 -9.40 -43.10 17.05
CA GLU A 464 -8.56 -41.95 16.72
C GLU A 464 -8.94 -41.30 15.38
N ARG A 465 -9.43 -40.04 15.39
CA ARG A 465 -9.57 -39.22 14.16
C ARG A 465 -9.24 -37.74 14.36
N LYS A 466 -7.99 -37.44 14.05
CA LYS A 466 -7.46 -36.36 13.19
C LYS A 466 -8.44 -35.23 12.81
N ASN A 467 -8.11 -34.03 13.31
CA ASN A 467 -8.55 -32.71 12.87
C ASN A 467 -8.73 -32.64 11.34
N LYS A 468 -9.97 -32.44 10.88
CA LYS A 468 -10.25 -32.06 9.49
C LYS A 468 -11.16 -30.83 9.46
N PRO A 469 -10.86 -29.85 8.59
CA PRO A 469 -11.75 -28.71 8.33
C PRO A 469 -13.08 -29.15 7.70
N PRO A 470 -14.15 -28.34 7.81
CA PRO A 470 -15.52 -28.70 7.42
C PRO A 470 -15.67 -28.90 5.89
N PRO A 471 -16.68 -29.67 5.44
CA PRO A 471 -16.92 -29.88 4.01
C PRO A 471 -17.69 -28.69 3.44
N LEU A 472 -16.95 -27.74 2.86
CA LEU A 472 -17.51 -27.01 1.72
C LEU A 472 -17.75 -28.06 0.63
N PHE A 473 -19.01 -28.45 0.40
CA PHE A 473 -19.38 -29.38 -0.68
C PHE A 473 -19.31 -28.64 -2.01
N PHE A 474 -18.09 -28.44 -2.48
CA PHE A 474 -17.84 -28.22 -3.88
C PHE A 474 -17.90 -29.57 -4.59
N ASP A 475 -18.42 -29.62 -5.81
CA ASP A 475 -18.38 -30.85 -6.62
C ASP A 475 -16.93 -31.29 -6.90
N VAL A 476 -16.01 -30.32 -6.93
CA VAL A 476 -14.57 -30.59 -6.96
C VAL A 476 -14.04 -31.15 -5.63
N GLY A 477 -14.73 -30.99 -4.50
CA GLY A 477 -14.28 -31.38 -3.16
C GLY A 477 -13.21 -30.43 -2.60
N TRP A 478 -13.35 -30.03 -1.32
CA TRP A 478 -12.44 -29.05 -0.68
C TRP A 478 -10.96 -29.40 -0.84
N LYS A 479 -10.61 -30.68 -0.72
CA LYS A 479 -9.22 -31.16 -0.82
C LYS A 479 -8.58 -30.99 -2.21
N ASN A 480 -9.40 -30.91 -3.26
CA ASN A 480 -8.90 -30.79 -4.63
C ASN A 480 -8.80 -29.32 -5.05
N ILE A 481 -9.23 -28.37 -4.20
CA ILE A 481 -8.99 -26.95 -4.41
C ILE A 481 -7.52 -26.65 -4.13
N PRO A 482 -6.79 -25.89 -4.95
CA PRO A 482 -5.42 -25.50 -4.66
C PRO A 482 -5.29 -24.80 -3.30
N LEU A 483 -4.24 -25.11 -2.54
CA LEU A 483 -4.04 -24.56 -1.19
C LEU A 483 -4.08 -23.01 -1.11
N PRO A 484 -3.52 -22.25 -2.06
CA PRO A 484 -3.68 -20.78 -2.07
C PRO A 484 -5.14 -20.33 -2.17
N LEU A 485 -5.94 -21.00 -3.00
CA LEU A 485 -7.36 -20.69 -3.17
C LEU A 485 -8.18 -21.12 -1.94
N GLN A 486 -7.87 -22.28 -1.35
CA GLN A 486 -8.45 -22.68 -0.06
C GLN A 486 -8.20 -21.61 1.01
N THR A 487 -6.95 -21.11 1.08
CA THR A 487 -6.55 -20.07 2.03
C THR A 487 -7.35 -18.79 1.80
N ILE A 488 -7.47 -18.32 0.56
CA ILE A 488 -8.24 -17.11 0.23
C ILE A 488 -9.71 -17.27 0.61
N ILE A 489 -10.34 -18.38 0.24
CA ILE A 489 -11.75 -18.66 0.55
C ILE A 489 -11.95 -18.74 2.06
N PHE A 490 -11.15 -19.54 2.75
CA PHE A 490 -11.26 -19.75 4.19
C PHE A 490 -11.03 -18.45 4.96
N GLN A 491 -9.96 -17.71 4.67
CA GLN A 491 -9.66 -16.46 5.35
C GLN A 491 -10.69 -15.37 5.04
N SER A 492 -11.22 -15.30 3.81
CA SER A 492 -12.32 -14.40 3.47
C SER A 492 -13.60 -14.75 4.22
N TRP A 493 -13.90 -16.05 4.36
CA TRP A 493 -15.02 -16.51 5.17
C TRP A 493 -14.82 -16.18 6.65
N CYS A 494 -13.62 -16.41 7.20
CA CYS A 494 -13.26 -16.01 8.56
C CYS A 494 -13.39 -14.50 8.77
N PHE A 495 -13.00 -13.69 7.78
CA PHE A 495 -13.16 -12.23 7.81
C PHE A 495 -14.64 -11.84 7.80
N ALA A 496 -15.43 -12.38 6.86
CA ALA A 496 -16.85 -12.06 6.71
C ALA A 496 -17.70 -12.52 7.90
N ASN A 497 -17.31 -13.64 8.51
CA ASN A 497 -17.91 -14.21 9.71
C ASN A 497 -17.13 -13.89 10.97
N MET A 498 -16.18 -12.94 10.90
CA MET A 498 -15.40 -12.55 12.05
C MET A 498 -16.40 -12.16 13.13
N LYS A 499 -16.40 -12.95 14.21
CA LYS A 499 -17.12 -12.67 15.44
C LYS A 499 -16.32 -11.57 16.12
N LEU A 500 -16.25 -10.41 15.45
CA LEU A 500 -15.59 -9.22 15.92
C LEU A 500 -15.98 -9.10 17.36
N ASP A 501 -14.95 -8.94 18.15
CA ASP A 501 -15.02 -8.66 19.55
C ASP A 501 -16.03 -7.56 19.76
N GLN A 502 -17.28 -7.99 19.97
CA GLN A 502 -18.40 -7.12 19.75
C GLN A 502 -18.18 -6.08 20.82
N SER A 503 -17.84 -4.85 20.50
CA SER A 503 -17.42 -3.84 21.48
C SER A 503 -18.45 -3.66 22.61
N ARG A 504 -19.69 -4.13 22.43
CA ARG A 504 -20.70 -4.23 23.49
C ARG A 504 -20.61 -5.49 24.39
N TYR A 505 -20.00 -6.58 23.92
CA TYR A 505 -19.89 -7.90 24.53
C TYR A 505 -18.47 -8.43 24.72
N ALA A 506 -17.42 -7.71 24.27
CA ALA A 506 -16.02 -8.08 24.43
C ALA A 506 -15.72 -8.53 25.87
N HIS A 507 -16.35 -7.88 26.84
CA HIS A 507 -16.15 -8.15 28.25
C HIS A 507 -17.37 -8.75 28.96
N ARG A 508 -18.32 -9.30 28.20
CA ARG A 508 -19.47 -10.05 28.71
C ARG A 508 -19.35 -11.50 28.23
N PRO A 509 -19.04 -12.44 29.13
CA PRO A 509 -19.01 -13.87 28.80
C PRO A 509 -20.30 -14.28 28.08
N LYS A 510 -20.18 -15.19 27.11
CA LYS A 510 -21.32 -15.82 26.42
C LYS A 510 -22.29 -16.33 27.49
N ALA A 511 -23.55 -15.92 27.46
CA ALA A 511 -24.57 -16.70 28.16
C ALA A 511 -24.63 -18.05 27.43
N LEU A 512 -24.45 -19.16 28.15
CA LEU A 512 -24.51 -20.52 27.58
C LEU A 512 -25.70 -20.63 26.62
N GLY A 513 -25.46 -21.12 25.41
CA GLY A 513 -26.50 -21.36 24.39
C GLY A 513 -26.91 -20.20 23.47
N LYS A 514 -26.27 -19.01 23.50
CA LYS A 514 -26.56 -17.93 22.53
C LYS A 514 -25.48 -17.78 21.46
N GLU A 515 -25.85 -18.02 20.20
CA GLU A 515 -24.99 -17.75 19.03
C GLU A 515 -24.66 -16.26 18.91
N ARG A 516 -23.40 -15.96 18.58
CA ARG A 516 -22.98 -14.60 18.22
C ARG A 516 -23.44 -14.33 16.79
N LYS A 517 -24.25 -13.28 16.60
CA LYS A 517 -24.59 -12.80 15.26
C LYS A 517 -23.32 -12.34 14.51
N PRO A 518 -23.13 -12.74 13.25
CA PRO A 518 -22.04 -12.25 12.41
C PRO A 518 -22.09 -10.72 12.26
N MET A 519 -20.92 -10.08 12.06
CA MET A 519 -20.81 -8.63 11.87
C MET A 519 -21.77 -8.10 10.80
N ARG A 520 -21.84 -8.80 9.65
CA ARG A 520 -22.67 -8.40 8.51
C ARG A 520 -24.17 -8.28 8.84
N ASP A 521 -24.63 -8.95 9.89
CA ASP A 521 -26.05 -9.09 10.22
C ASP A 521 -26.48 -8.21 11.40
N MET A 522 -25.59 -7.38 11.95
CA MET A 522 -25.89 -6.52 13.08
C MET A 522 -26.28 -5.09 12.66
N PRO A 523 -27.50 -4.61 12.99
CA PRO A 523 -27.86 -3.23 12.77
C PRO A 523 -27.00 -2.33 13.67
N PHE A 524 -26.42 -1.31 13.05
CA PHE A 524 -25.65 -0.27 13.69
C PHE A 524 -26.48 0.42 14.79
N LYS A 525 -25.95 0.44 16.02
CA LYS A 525 -26.55 1.17 17.15
C LYS A 525 -25.49 1.97 17.89
N ASP A 526 -25.54 3.29 17.74
CA ASP A 526 -24.70 4.23 18.48
C ASP A 526 -24.84 3.96 19.99
N GLN A 527 -23.71 3.89 20.70
CA GLN A 527 -23.76 3.96 22.15
C GLN A 527 -24.05 5.41 22.55
N GLU A 528 -25.31 5.66 22.90
CA GLU A 528 -25.73 6.94 23.45
C GLU A 528 -25.26 7.13 24.90
N LEU A 529 -24.94 8.37 25.24
CA LEU A 529 -24.60 8.79 26.59
C LEU A 529 -25.71 8.37 27.58
N GLY A 530 -25.34 7.95 28.79
CA GLY A 530 -26.31 7.59 29.83
C GLY A 530 -27.10 6.28 29.61
N ARG A 531 -26.80 5.48 28.59
CA ARG A 531 -27.51 4.19 28.37
C ARG A 531 -26.84 2.95 28.97
N CYS A 532 -25.62 3.07 29.50
CA CYS A 532 -24.94 1.93 30.12
C CYS A 532 -25.67 1.50 31.41
N PRO A 533 -26.15 0.25 31.53
CA PRO A 533 -26.92 -0.18 32.69
C PRO A 533 -26.12 -0.11 34.00
N HIS A 534 -24.80 -0.20 33.93
CA HIS A 534 -23.91 -0.22 35.10
C HIS A 534 -23.57 1.17 35.64
N CYS A 535 -23.66 2.24 34.82
CA CYS A 535 -23.27 3.58 35.25
C CYS A 535 -24.27 4.69 34.89
N ARG A 536 -25.41 4.38 34.25
CA ARG A 536 -26.43 5.39 33.89
C ARG A 536 -26.95 6.22 35.06
N HIS A 537 -26.85 5.69 36.27
CA HIS A 537 -27.28 6.33 37.51
C HIS A 537 -26.17 7.16 38.17
N LEU A 538 -24.96 7.14 37.64
CA LEU A 538 -23.81 7.88 38.13
C LEU A 538 -23.68 9.22 37.41
N SER A 539 -22.92 10.13 38.01
CA SER A 539 -22.56 11.42 37.42
C SER A 539 -21.80 11.26 36.09
N ALA A 540 -21.87 12.26 35.22
CA ALA A 540 -21.29 12.19 33.87
C ALA A 540 -19.77 11.88 33.87
N ASP A 541 -19.04 12.32 34.90
CA ASP A 541 -17.60 12.05 35.07
C ASP A 541 -17.30 10.63 35.57
N GLU A 542 -18.31 9.88 36.01
CA GLU A 542 -18.25 8.47 36.40
C GLU A 542 -18.94 7.54 35.39
N GLN A 543 -19.51 8.09 34.31
CA GLN A 543 -20.06 7.28 33.23
C GLN A 543 -18.94 6.72 32.34
N CYS A 544 -19.15 5.54 31.77
CA CYS A 544 -18.19 4.92 30.86
C CYS A 544 -18.10 5.60 29.51
N ILE A 545 -19.05 6.45 29.16
CA ILE A 545 -19.00 7.32 27.99
C ILE A 545 -19.07 8.74 28.52
N GLN A 546 -18.03 9.50 28.21
CA GLN A 546 -17.83 10.86 28.70
C GLN A 546 -17.66 11.78 27.51
N GLU A 547 -18.15 13.00 27.63
CA GLU A 547 -17.96 14.04 26.62
C GLU A 547 -17.17 15.18 27.25
N LEU A 548 -16.00 15.46 26.68
CA LEU A 548 -15.15 16.57 27.08
C LEU A 548 -15.28 17.68 26.03
N LYS A 549 -15.83 18.82 26.45
CA LYS A 549 -15.83 20.03 25.63
C LYS A 549 -14.43 20.62 25.59
N VAL A 550 -13.89 20.79 24.39
CA VAL A 550 -12.55 21.33 24.13
C VAL A 550 -12.65 22.56 23.23
N ARG A 551 -11.70 23.48 23.33
CA ARG A 551 -11.61 24.63 22.42
C ARG A 551 -10.31 24.59 21.65
N LYS A 552 -10.34 25.03 20.41
CA LYS A 552 -9.11 25.23 19.62
C LYS A 552 -8.26 26.31 20.26
N ARG A 553 -6.96 26.06 20.32
CA ARG A 553 -5.96 27.09 20.65
C ARG A 553 -5.84 28.12 19.54
N SER A 554 -5.28 29.27 19.87
CA SER A 554 -5.10 30.35 18.91
C SER A 554 -4.13 29.98 17.78
N ALA A 555 -4.29 30.60 16.61
CA ALA A 555 -3.39 30.38 15.48
C ALA A 555 -1.92 30.72 15.82
N ALA A 556 -1.69 31.72 16.68
CA ALA A 556 -0.36 32.11 17.14
C ALA A 556 0.31 30.99 17.98
N GLU A 557 -0.43 30.38 18.91
CA GLU A 557 0.05 29.21 19.66
C GLU A 557 0.37 28.04 18.73
N MET A 558 -0.45 27.82 17.70
CA MET A 558 -0.22 26.74 16.73
C MET A 558 1.03 26.97 15.88
N ALA A 559 1.29 28.21 15.48
CA ALA A 559 2.53 28.55 14.79
C ALA A 559 3.77 28.35 15.68
N GLU A 560 3.65 28.56 17.00
CA GLU A 560 4.75 28.29 17.93
C GLU A 560 5.02 26.80 18.12
N LEU A 561 3.96 25.98 18.10
CA LEU A 561 4.04 24.53 18.30
C LEU A 561 4.45 23.74 17.06
N ASP A 562 4.41 24.31 15.86
CA ASP A 562 4.79 23.56 14.65
C ASP A 562 6.27 23.12 14.72
N GLY A 563 6.50 21.81 14.60
CA GLY A 563 7.80 21.17 14.78
C GLY A 563 8.31 21.11 16.22
N ALA A 564 7.57 21.61 17.21
CA ALA A 564 7.96 21.59 18.61
C ALA A 564 7.91 20.17 19.19
N VAL A 565 8.71 19.94 20.23
CA VAL A 565 8.78 18.68 20.96
C VAL A 565 8.03 18.83 22.27
N ILE A 566 7.04 17.98 22.51
CA ILE A 566 6.39 17.87 23.81
C ILE A 566 7.09 16.78 24.60
N THR A 567 7.61 17.11 25.78
CA THR A 567 8.26 16.14 26.67
C THR A 567 8.26 16.62 28.12
N SER A 568 8.21 15.68 29.07
CA SER A 568 8.45 15.95 30.49
C SER A 568 9.94 15.99 30.86
N ALA A 569 10.82 15.52 29.96
CA ALA A 569 12.26 15.48 30.17
C ALA A 569 12.87 16.89 30.28
N LYS A 570 13.85 17.02 31.18
CA LYS A 570 14.55 18.27 31.49
C LYS A 570 16.03 18.13 31.19
N GLY A 571 16.67 19.26 30.88
CA GLY A 571 18.12 19.32 30.73
C GLY A 571 18.66 18.30 29.70
N ASP A 572 19.60 17.49 30.17
CA ASP A 572 20.30 16.42 29.46
C ASP A 572 19.46 15.17 29.18
N GLU A 573 18.36 14.97 29.90
CA GLU A 573 17.42 13.87 29.64
C GLU A 573 16.54 14.11 28.40
N ARG A 574 16.59 15.30 27.78
CA ARG A 574 15.84 15.57 26.55
C ARG A 574 16.44 14.79 25.39
N LEU A 575 15.59 14.00 24.72
CA LEU A 575 15.97 13.31 23.51
C LEU A 575 16.28 14.34 22.40
N PRO A 576 17.51 14.40 21.85
CA PRO A 576 17.87 15.31 20.78
C PRO A 576 17.32 14.81 19.44
N PRO A 577 17.27 15.64 18.40
CA PRO A 577 17.02 15.17 17.05
C PRO A 577 18.21 14.38 16.46
N LYS A 578 17.93 13.35 15.65
CA LYS A 578 18.91 12.59 14.86
C LYS A 578 19.40 13.39 13.64
N GLY A 579 20.70 13.30 13.35
CA GLY A 579 21.34 13.79 12.11
C GLY A 579 21.87 15.23 12.16
N MET A 580 22.69 15.58 11.15
CA MET A 580 23.33 16.90 10.98
C MET A 580 22.42 17.98 10.37
N HIS A 581 21.21 17.65 9.91
CA HIS A 581 20.36 18.54 9.12
C HIS A 581 19.63 19.65 9.92
N GLY A 582 20.33 20.31 10.85
CA GLY A 582 19.95 21.64 11.35
C GLY A 582 19.12 21.72 12.63
N ALA A 583 18.71 20.60 13.22
CA ALA A 583 17.79 20.63 14.38
C ALA A 583 18.47 20.81 15.75
N ARG A 584 19.79 20.65 15.87
CA ARG A 584 20.46 20.66 17.19
C ARG A 584 20.43 22.02 17.91
N GLY A 585 20.30 23.13 17.19
CA GLY A 585 20.31 24.49 17.79
C GLY A 585 18.92 25.07 18.11
N ASN A 586 17.89 24.74 17.32
CA ASN A 586 16.61 25.48 17.33
C ASN A 586 15.40 24.63 17.73
N THR A 587 15.59 23.40 18.24
CA THR A 587 14.47 22.56 18.68
C THR A 587 13.78 23.19 19.88
N LYS A 588 12.50 23.52 19.74
CA LYS A 588 11.66 24.03 20.83
C LYS A 588 11.11 22.87 21.64
N TYR A 589 11.53 22.75 22.89
CA TYR A 589 10.95 21.80 23.84
C TYR A 589 9.90 22.51 24.68
N LYS A 590 8.73 21.89 24.82
CA LYS A 590 7.64 22.34 25.68
C LYS A 590 7.22 21.21 26.59
N SER A 591 6.94 21.52 27.85
CA SER A 591 6.33 20.52 28.74
C SER A 591 4.80 20.55 28.65
N PRO A 592 4.11 19.42 28.86
CA PRO A 592 2.65 19.41 29.03
C PRO A 592 2.13 20.44 30.03
N ARG A 593 2.90 20.68 31.11
CA ARG A 593 2.57 21.65 32.17
C ARG A 593 2.68 23.10 31.70
N GLU A 594 3.74 23.46 30.96
CA GLU A 594 3.88 24.79 30.35
C GLU A 594 2.71 25.11 29.42
N LEU A 595 2.29 24.11 28.65
CA LEU A 595 1.16 24.24 27.73
C LEU A 595 -0.19 24.16 28.45
N LYS A 596 -0.24 23.89 29.75
CA LYS A 596 -1.49 23.68 30.52
C LYS A 596 -2.41 22.63 29.89
N MET A 597 -1.84 21.52 29.42
CA MET A 597 -2.62 20.48 28.75
C MET A 597 -3.48 19.69 29.74
N HIS A 598 -4.71 19.38 29.35
CA HIS A 598 -5.59 18.50 30.10
C HIS A 598 -5.25 17.04 29.80
N ILE A 599 -4.82 16.29 30.82
CA ILE A 599 -4.42 14.88 30.68
C ILE A 599 -5.61 13.98 31.00
N ILE A 600 -6.09 13.25 30.00
CA ILE A 600 -7.12 12.23 30.15
C ILE A 600 -6.42 10.92 30.53
N LYS A 601 -6.81 10.32 31.66
CA LYS A 601 -6.24 9.08 32.19
C LYS A 601 -7.30 7.98 32.27
N PRO A 602 -6.90 6.70 32.19
CA PRO A 602 -7.80 5.59 32.47
C PRO A 602 -8.26 5.66 33.94
N LYS A 603 -9.58 5.59 34.17
CA LYS A 603 -10.19 5.45 35.49
C LYS A 603 -10.51 3.98 35.73
N GLN A 604 -9.67 3.30 36.51
CA GLN A 604 -9.81 1.85 36.74
C GLN A 604 -11.20 1.47 37.29
N ALA A 605 -11.79 2.28 38.18
CA ALA A 605 -13.15 2.05 38.68
C ALA A 605 -14.23 2.03 37.58
N ILE A 606 -14.08 2.86 36.52
CA ILE A 606 -14.98 2.84 35.36
C ILE A 606 -14.72 1.58 34.52
N ILE A 607 -13.47 1.23 34.30
CA ILE A 607 -13.09 0.04 33.51
C ILE A 607 -13.53 -1.24 34.23
N ASP A 608 -13.35 -1.38 35.53
CA ASP A 608 -13.76 -2.58 36.26
C ASP A 608 -15.29 -2.79 36.21
N ARG A 609 -16.03 -1.68 36.37
CA ARG A 609 -17.50 -1.63 36.40
C ARG A 609 -18.12 -1.82 35.01
N CYS A 610 -17.67 -1.03 34.04
CA CYS A 610 -18.28 -0.92 32.71
C CYS A 610 -17.47 -1.62 31.62
N LYS A 611 -16.30 -2.16 31.98
CA LYS A 611 -15.35 -2.87 31.11
C LYS A 611 -14.64 -2.02 30.08
N ARG A 612 -14.94 -0.73 30.02
CA ARG A 612 -14.31 0.25 29.13
C ARG A 612 -14.57 1.66 29.62
N GLN A 613 -13.72 2.57 29.21
CA GLN A 613 -13.94 4.01 29.35
C GLN A 613 -13.73 4.66 27.99
N ILE A 614 -14.69 5.48 27.57
CA ILE A 614 -14.69 6.21 26.30
C ILE A 614 -14.81 7.69 26.64
N VAL A 615 -13.90 8.51 26.13
CA VAL A 615 -13.95 9.96 26.25
C VAL A 615 -13.96 10.57 24.85
N ARG A 616 -15.08 11.19 24.48
CA ARG A 616 -15.25 11.91 23.21
C ARG A 616 -14.87 13.37 23.39
N LEU A 617 -14.15 13.92 22.43
CA LEU A 617 -13.81 15.34 22.38
C LEU A 617 -14.79 16.07 21.48
N ILE A 618 -15.49 17.05 22.03
CA ILE A 618 -16.44 17.88 21.31
C ILE A 618 -15.87 19.29 21.24
N ASP A 619 -15.68 19.81 20.03
CA ASP A 619 -15.31 21.22 19.85
C ASP A 619 -16.43 22.10 20.39
N ALA A 620 -16.13 22.90 21.41
CA ALA A 620 -17.12 23.69 22.12
C ALA A 620 -17.76 24.76 21.23
N ASP A 621 -17.07 25.16 20.16
CA ASP A 621 -17.52 26.23 19.26
C ASP A 621 -18.38 25.68 18.11
N SER A 622 -18.02 24.53 17.52
CA SER A 622 -18.78 23.93 16.40
C SER A 622 -19.75 22.82 16.81
N GLY A 623 -19.57 22.23 18.00
CA GLY A 623 -20.30 21.02 18.43
C GLY A 623 -19.88 19.74 17.70
N GLU A 624 -18.84 19.79 16.85
CA GLU A 624 -18.35 18.64 16.12
C GLU A 624 -17.51 17.71 17.00
N HIS A 625 -17.52 16.42 16.67
CA HIS A 625 -16.61 15.44 17.27
C HIS A 625 -15.26 15.55 16.58
N VAL A 626 -14.22 15.88 17.35
CA VAL A 626 -12.89 16.18 16.81
C VAL A 626 -11.84 15.13 17.17
N GLY A 627 -12.21 14.18 18.04
CA GLY A 627 -11.40 13.04 18.42
C GLY A 627 -11.92 12.37 19.69
N GLY A 628 -11.13 11.46 20.24
CA GLY A 628 -11.43 10.80 21.50
C GLY A 628 -10.49 9.64 21.78
N VAL A 629 -10.67 9.05 22.96
CA VAL A 629 -9.89 7.92 23.45
C VAL A 629 -10.82 6.86 24.04
N VAL A 630 -10.45 5.60 23.85
CA VAL A 630 -11.05 4.43 24.48
C VAL A 630 -9.98 3.65 25.24
N TYR A 631 -10.25 3.32 26.49
CA TYR A 631 -9.44 2.47 27.34
C TYR A 631 -10.07 1.09 27.49
N ASN A 632 -9.23 0.06 27.53
CA ASN A 632 -9.62 -1.35 27.47
C ASN A 632 -10.43 -1.65 26.19
N MET A 633 -9.84 -1.24 25.06
CA MET A 633 -10.46 -1.20 23.73
C MET A 633 -10.92 -2.60 23.27
N PHE A 634 -10.04 -3.58 23.39
CA PHE A 634 -10.22 -4.97 22.95
C PHE A 634 -10.36 -5.94 24.13
N HIS A 635 -10.95 -7.09 23.89
CA HIS A 635 -10.86 -8.29 24.73
C HIS A 635 -9.40 -8.80 24.73
N PRO A 636 -8.95 -9.46 25.80
CA PRO A 636 -7.58 -9.97 25.89
C PRO A 636 -7.17 -10.90 24.75
N GLU A 637 -8.08 -11.75 24.24
CA GLU A 637 -7.79 -12.64 23.10
C GLU A 637 -7.51 -11.85 21.83
N THR A 638 -8.39 -10.91 21.46
CA THR A 638 -8.19 -10.02 20.31
C THR A 638 -6.91 -9.20 20.45
N LEU A 639 -6.61 -8.70 21.65
CA LEU A 639 -5.38 -7.96 21.92
C LEU A 639 -4.15 -8.85 21.67
N ALA A 640 -4.16 -10.10 22.15
CA ALA A 640 -3.08 -11.05 21.95
C ALA A 640 -2.88 -11.38 20.46
N ASP A 641 -3.97 -11.59 19.71
CA ASP A 641 -3.93 -11.82 18.28
C ASP A 641 -3.36 -10.60 17.52
N MET A 642 -3.80 -9.39 17.88
CA MET A 642 -3.26 -8.14 17.30
C MET A 642 -1.79 -7.92 17.66
N GLN A 643 -1.35 -8.28 18.87
CA GLN A 643 0.06 -8.23 19.26
C GLN A 643 0.91 -9.21 18.43
N LYS A 644 0.40 -10.41 18.19
CA LYS A 644 1.05 -11.41 17.34
C LYS A 644 1.13 -10.95 15.88
N SER A 645 0.01 -10.48 15.32
CA SER A 645 -0.05 -9.88 13.98
C SER A 645 0.92 -8.69 13.87
N HIS A 646 1.00 -7.84 14.89
CA HIS A 646 1.94 -6.72 14.92
C HIS A 646 3.39 -7.17 14.86
N ALA A 647 3.76 -8.19 15.64
CA ALA A 647 5.10 -8.77 15.60
C ALA A 647 5.45 -9.30 14.20
N ASN A 648 4.50 -9.94 13.50
CA ASN A 648 4.69 -10.41 12.13
C ASN A 648 4.81 -9.25 11.14
N ALA A 649 3.90 -8.27 11.23
CA ALA A 649 3.78 -7.14 10.32
C ALA A 649 4.94 -6.13 10.43
N SER A 650 5.69 -6.16 11.53
CA SER A 650 6.83 -5.30 11.83
C SER A 650 8.20 -5.91 11.48
N THR A 651 8.23 -7.00 10.70
CA THR A 651 9.48 -7.65 10.26
C THR A 651 10.05 -7.09 8.94
N GLY A 652 9.24 -6.35 8.16
CA GLY A 652 9.60 -5.85 6.83
C GLY A 652 10.50 -4.59 6.83
N PRO A 653 10.73 -3.95 5.69
CA PRO A 653 11.44 -2.68 5.63
C PRO A 653 10.60 -1.54 6.22
N SER A 654 11.19 -0.77 7.14
CA SER A 654 10.53 0.41 7.70
C SER A 654 10.49 1.56 6.69
N ILE A 655 9.46 2.40 6.81
CA ILE A 655 9.25 3.54 5.91
C ILE A 655 10.21 4.66 6.27
N LYS A 656 10.84 5.24 5.25
CA LYS A 656 11.58 6.50 5.37
C LYS A 656 10.60 7.65 5.49
N ARG A 657 10.67 8.39 6.60
CA ARG A 657 9.75 9.52 6.87
C ARG A 657 10.19 10.78 6.11
N GLY A 658 9.32 11.79 6.08
CA GLY A 658 9.67 13.13 5.59
C GLY A 658 10.85 13.73 6.35
N VAL A 659 11.54 14.73 5.79
CA VAL A 659 12.77 15.32 6.37
C VAL A 659 12.55 15.82 7.81
N SER A 660 11.42 16.47 8.08
CA SER A 660 11.06 16.96 9.42
C SER A 660 10.90 15.84 10.45
N LEU A 661 10.24 14.74 10.07
CA LEU A 661 10.03 13.59 10.92
C LEU A 661 11.25 12.66 11.02
N ARG A 662 12.17 12.72 10.03
CA ARG A 662 13.43 11.95 10.06
C ARG A 662 14.32 12.33 11.23
N ALA A 663 14.31 13.60 11.63
CA ALA A 663 15.01 14.07 12.83
C ALA A 663 14.52 13.34 14.11
N TRP A 664 13.30 12.82 14.11
CA TRP A 664 12.68 12.13 15.26
C TRP A 664 12.46 10.64 15.01
N GLN A 665 13.11 10.07 13.98
CA GLN A 665 12.98 8.65 13.63
C GLN A 665 13.84 7.77 14.57
N TYR A 666 13.49 7.77 15.86
CA TYR A 666 14.07 6.88 16.87
C TYR A 666 13.54 5.46 16.79
N GLY A 667 12.29 5.31 16.36
CA GLY A 667 11.66 4.03 16.06
C GLY A 667 11.29 3.86 14.59
N ASP A 668 10.64 2.73 14.34
CA ASP A 668 10.28 2.24 13.02
C ASP A 668 8.78 2.29 12.78
N MET A 669 8.42 2.32 11.50
CA MET A 669 7.04 2.35 11.03
C MET A 669 6.94 1.48 9.78
N TYR A 670 6.15 0.44 9.83
CA TYR A 670 5.98 -0.53 8.74
C TYR A 670 4.58 -0.35 8.15
N GLY A 671 4.49 0.27 6.98
CA GLY A 671 3.19 0.51 6.35
C GLY A 671 2.74 -0.68 5.54
N TRP A 672 1.43 -0.88 5.50
CA TRP A 672 0.73 -1.91 4.76
C TRP A 672 -0.42 -1.28 3.99
N GLY A 673 -0.73 -1.81 2.82
CA GLY A 673 -1.76 -1.24 1.93
C GLY A 673 -1.19 -0.55 0.71
N PHE A 674 -1.95 0.38 0.14
CA PHE A 674 -1.53 1.20 -1.00
C PHE A 674 -0.93 2.53 -0.57
N ARG A 675 -0.09 3.09 -1.43
CA ARG A 675 0.45 4.44 -1.25
C ARG A 675 0.67 5.14 -2.58
N GLN A 676 0.60 6.46 -2.53
CA GLN A 676 1.22 7.29 -3.56
C GLN A 676 2.74 7.08 -3.66
N PRO A 677 3.34 7.47 -4.80
CA PRO A 677 4.78 7.57 -4.96
C PRO A 677 5.43 8.36 -3.82
N GLN A 678 6.57 7.86 -3.31
CA GLN A 678 7.37 8.52 -2.28
C GLN A 678 8.63 9.18 -2.88
N GLY A 679 8.71 9.26 -4.20
CA GLY A 679 9.86 9.84 -4.92
C GLY A 679 11.12 8.98 -4.87
N GLY A 680 11.03 7.76 -4.32
CA GLY A 680 12.16 6.85 -4.20
C GLY A 680 12.47 6.08 -5.48
N ARG A 681 11.47 5.88 -6.36
CA ARG A 681 11.65 5.14 -7.62
C ARG A 681 11.25 5.97 -8.84
N PRO A 682 12.10 6.00 -9.88
CA PRO A 682 11.85 6.59 -11.19
C PRO A 682 10.45 6.43 -11.82
N GLY A 683 9.90 5.22 -11.78
CA GLY A 683 8.63 4.85 -12.42
C GLY A 683 7.48 4.65 -11.44
N GLU A 684 7.66 5.05 -10.18
CA GLU A 684 6.72 4.73 -9.11
C GLU A 684 5.31 5.25 -9.43
N GLY A 685 4.33 4.38 -9.19
CA GLY A 685 2.91 4.66 -9.33
C GLY A 685 2.19 4.60 -7.99
N TYR A 686 0.86 4.56 -8.03
CA TYR A 686 0.06 4.22 -6.85
C TYR A 686 0.13 2.71 -6.67
N ALA A 687 0.96 2.27 -5.74
CA ALA A 687 1.38 0.87 -5.58
C ALA A 687 1.28 0.42 -4.12
N THR A 688 1.41 -0.87 -3.86
CA THR A 688 1.45 -1.38 -2.49
C THR A 688 2.76 -1.02 -1.79
N TYR A 689 2.74 -0.99 -0.45
CA TYR A 689 3.99 -0.97 0.32
C TYR A 689 4.81 -2.24 0.04
N ALA A 690 6.12 -2.15 0.21
CA ALA A 690 7.04 -3.27 -0.04
C ALA A 690 6.78 -4.47 0.90
N SER A 691 6.28 -4.21 2.11
CA SER A 691 5.82 -5.21 3.09
C SER A 691 4.60 -5.99 2.62
N THR A 692 3.76 -5.42 1.75
CA THR A 692 2.52 -6.03 1.27
C THR A 692 2.85 -6.93 0.08
N LYS A 693 3.13 -8.21 0.36
CA LYS A 693 3.43 -9.27 -0.62
C LYS A 693 2.43 -10.41 -0.46
N ALA A 694 2.30 -11.26 -1.47
CA ALA A 694 1.43 -12.44 -1.48
C ALA A 694 2.15 -13.59 -2.21
N ASP A 695 3.45 -13.72 -1.96
CA ASP A 695 4.34 -14.58 -2.74
C ASP A 695 4.25 -16.04 -2.24
N ASN A 696 3.70 -16.26 -1.03
CA ASN A 696 3.44 -17.56 -0.41
C ASN A 696 2.20 -17.53 0.51
N ILE A 697 1.79 -18.68 1.04
CA ILE A 697 0.61 -18.81 1.93
C ILE A 697 0.70 -17.92 3.17
N GLN A 698 1.87 -17.86 3.81
CA GLN A 698 2.06 -17.04 5.01
C GLN A 698 1.93 -15.55 4.70
N ASP A 699 2.42 -15.10 3.55
CA ASP A 699 2.22 -13.72 3.10
C ASP A 699 0.73 -13.40 2.93
N MET A 700 -0.06 -14.32 2.36
CA MET A 700 -1.51 -14.16 2.23
C MET A 700 -2.17 -14.07 3.60
N ILE A 701 -1.81 -14.96 4.53
CA ILE A 701 -2.30 -14.94 5.92
C ILE A 701 -1.96 -13.60 6.58
N ASN A 702 -0.72 -13.11 6.46
CA ASN A 702 -0.30 -11.83 7.02
C ASN A 702 -1.14 -10.66 6.47
N ILE A 703 -1.49 -10.68 5.17
CA ILE A 703 -2.41 -9.68 4.59
C ILE A 703 -3.78 -9.74 5.27
N PHE A 704 -4.33 -10.94 5.50
CA PHE A 704 -5.61 -11.11 6.19
C PHE A 704 -5.52 -10.70 7.67
N GLU A 705 -4.45 -11.02 8.39
CA GLU A 705 -4.20 -10.58 9.78
C GLU A 705 -4.20 -9.06 9.88
N VAL A 706 -3.43 -8.38 9.01
CA VAL A 706 -3.38 -6.91 8.98
C VAL A 706 -4.74 -6.29 8.65
N CYS A 707 -5.49 -6.95 7.77
CA CYS A 707 -6.85 -6.57 7.38
C CYS A 707 -7.84 -6.73 8.55
N ASN A 708 -7.74 -7.83 9.32
CA ASN A 708 -8.54 -8.09 10.51
C ASN A 708 -8.26 -7.04 11.59
N ASP A 709 -6.99 -6.73 11.86
CA ASP A 709 -6.59 -5.71 12.84
C ASP A 709 -7.22 -4.34 12.52
N ALA A 710 -7.17 -3.94 11.25
CA ALA A 710 -7.77 -2.70 10.78
C ALA A 710 -9.29 -2.68 10.95
N GLU A 711 -9.96 -3.80 10.67
CA GLU A 711 -11.40 -3.94 10.84
C GLU A 711 -11.80 -3.92 12.31
N CYS A 712 -11.07 -4.62 13.19
CA CYS A 712 -11.25 -4.59 14.64
C CYS A 712 -11.20 -3.15 15.20
N MET A 713 -10.22 -2.38 14.75
CA MET A 713 -10.07 -0.97 15.12
C MET A 713 -11.26 -0.13 14.64
N LEU A 714 -11.65 -0.24 13.36
CA LEU A 714 -12.78 0.51 12.79
C LEU A 714 -14.12 0.17 13.44
N GLN A 715 -14.33 -1.09 13.81
CA GLN A 715 -15.58 -1.56 14.40
C GLN A 715 -15.67 -1.20 15.88
N THR A 716 -14.53 -1.07 16.54
CA THR A 716 -14.48 -0.44 17.86
C THR A 716 -14.82 1.04 17.75
N LEU A 717 -14.26 1.76 16.78
CA LEU A 717 -14.63 3.16 16.53
C LEU A 717 -16.12 3.33 16.21
N CYS A 718 -16.70 2.43 15.40
CA CYS A 718 -18.13 2.37 15.09
C CYS A 718 -19.00 2.41 16.36
N ALA A 719 -18.62 1.66 17.40
CA ALA A 719 -19.36 1.65 18.66
C ALA A 719 -19.01 2.79 19.61
N CYS A 720 -17.76 3.28 19.58
CA CYS A 720 -17.29 4.35 20.45
C CYS A 720 -17.71 5.74 19.95
N ASP A 721 -17.60 5.99 18.65
CA ASP A 721 -17.93 7.23 17.97
C ASP A 721 -18.37 6.96 16.52
N ALA A 722 -19.62 6.56 16.41
CA ALA A 722 -20.37 6.40 15.20
C ALA A 722 -20.26 7.53 14.17
N ARG A 723 -20.17 8.80 14.60
CA ARG A 723 -20.04 9.95 13.69
C ARG A 723 -18.67 9.94 13.02
N ALA A 724 -17.62 9.72 13.80
CA ALA A 724 -16.26 9.60 13.29
C ALA A 724 -16.13 8.40 12.32
N PHE A 725 -16.72 7.25 12.68
CA PHE A 725 -16.77 6.08 11.81
C PHE A 725 -17.49 6.36 10.48
N ARG A 726 -18.67 6.99 10.50
CA ARG A 726 -19.39 7.37 9.27
C ARG A 726 -18.56 8.29 8.37
N LYS A 727 -17.82 9.24 8.95
CA LYS A 727 -16.92 10.13 8.20
C LYS A 727 -15.83 9.33 7.49
N ILE A 728 -15.17 8.40 8.18
CA ILE A 728 -14.17 7.48 7.58
C ILE A 728 -14.80 6.65 6.45
N ARG A 729 -15.97 6.05 6.68
CA ARG A 729 -16.68 5.22 5.69
C ARG A 729 -17.07 6.00 4.43
N GLU A 730 -17.59 7.21 4.60
CA GLU A 730 -18.02 8.01 3.46
C GLU A 730 -16.83 8.44 2.60
N VAL A 731 -15.78 8.93 3.26
CA VAL A 731 -14.51 9.33 2.61
C VAL A 731 -13.91 8.17 1.81
N THR A 732 -13.89 6.97 2.38
CA THR A 732 -13.29 5.79 1.75
C THR A 732 -14.12 5.24 0.61
N ARG A 733 -15.46 5.30 0.74
CA ARG A 733 -16.42 4.93 -0.32
C ARG A 733 -16.32 5.86 -1.51
N GLN A 734 -16.32 7.18 -1.28
CA GLN A 734 -16.22 8.19 -2.35
C GLN A 734 -14.90 8.12 -3.10
N ALA A 735 -13.81 7.78 -2.41
CA ALA A 735 -12.47 7.78 -2.98
C ALA A 735 -12.14 6.51 -3.79
N HIS A 736 -13.02 5.51 -3.84
CA HIS A 736 -12.73 4.21 -4.46
C HIS A 736 -11.38 3.62 -4.03
N LEU A 737 -11.00 3.79 -2.76
CA LEU A 737 -9.71 3.32 -2.26
C LEU A 737 -9.57 1.81 -2.51
N ASN A 738 -8.42 1.37 -3.00
CA ASN A 738 -8.12 -0.06 -3.09
C ASN A 738 -8.05 -0.62 -1.67
N ARG A 739 -9.05 -1.42 -1.29
CA ARG A 739 -9.37 -1.60 0.13
C ARG A 739 -8.49 -2.66 0.80
N MET A 740 -7.84 -2.30 1.91
CA MET A 740 -7.59 -3.26 2.99
C MET A 740 -8.82 -3.30 3.90
N GLY A 741 -9.44 -4.47 4.00
CA GLY A 741 -10.68 -4.66 4.77
C GLY A 741 -11.83 -3.81 4.24
N THR A 742 -12.71 -3.38 5.14
CA THR A 742 -13.89 -2.63 4.72
C THR A 742 -13.66 -1.10 4.71
N GLY A 743 -12.63 -0.62 5.42
CA GLY A 743 -12.31 0.80 5.52
C GLY A 743 -11.32 1.32 4.48
N GLY A 744 -10.65 0.45 3.73
CA GLY A 744 -9.68 0.85 2.70
C GLY A 744 -8.55 1.76 3.20
N THR A 745 -8.22 1.64 4.47
CA THR A 745 -7.25 2.48 5.14
C THR A 745 -5.84 1.93 5.00
N THR A 746 -4.85 2.83 4.99
CA THR A 746 -3.44 2.41 5.13
C THR A 746 -3.16 2.16 6.60
N SER A 747 -2.60 0.98 6.91
CA SER A 747 -2.21 0.61 8.27
C SER A 747 -0.71 0.73 8.43
N TYR A 748 -0.26 1.18 9.59
CA TYR A 748 1.14 1.29 9.96
C TYR A 748 1.37 0.63 11.29
N TYR A 749 2.30 -0.31 11.31
CA TYR A 749 2.74 -0.99 12.52
C TYR A 749 3.94 -0.23 13.05
N CYS A 750 3.79 0.32 14.24
CA CYS A 750 4.72 1.25 14.84
C CYS A 750 5.52 0.54 15.94
N VAL A 751 6.84 0.71 15.94
CA VAL A 751 7.75 0.26 17.00
C VAL A 751 8.55 1.47 17.45
N ASN A 752 8.46 1.85 18.73
CA ASN A 752 9.08 3.05 19.29
C ASN A 752 8.77 4.32 18.48
N TYR A 753 7.61 4.36 17.82
CA TYR A 753 7.22 5.49 16.98
C TYR A 753 7.06 6.72 17.87
N MET A 754 7.66 7.82 17.41
CA MET A 754 7.46 9.13 17.98
C MET A 754 7.48 10.18 16.87
N SER A 755 6.78 11.29 17.10
CA SER A 755 6.76 12.45 16.22
C SER A 755 6.76 13.74 17.03
N CYS A 756 7.40 14.78 16.51
CA CYS A 756 7.16 16.14 16.97
C CYS A 756 5.72 16.58 16.66
N GLN A 757 5.37 17.78 17.13
CA GLN A 757 4.10 18.41 16.80
C GLN A 757 4.06 18.77 15.31
N HIS A 758 3.03 18.29 14.61
CA HIS A 758 2.84 18.53 13.18
C HIS A 758 1.35 18.49 12.84
N ARG A 759 1.06 18.83 11.58
CA ARG A 759 -0.26 18.69 10.95
C ARG A 759 -0.15 17.82 9.72
N ASP A 760 -1.05 16.85 9.59
CA ASP A 760 -1.21 16.15 8.34
C ASP A 760 -2.21 16.91 7.47
N THR A 761 -1.72 17.86 6.69
CA THR A 761 -2.52 18.77 5.84
C THR A 761 -3.42 18.05 4.84
N GLU A 762 -3.22 16.76 4.65
CA GLU A 762 -3.92 15.92 3.69
C GLU A 762 -4.56 14.70 4.35
N THR A 763 -5.14 14.80 5.55
CA THR A 763 -5.75 13.63 6.21
C THR A 763 -7.13 13.97 6.77
N ALA A 764 -8.07 13.02 6.71
CA ALA A 764 -9.43 13.21 7.22
C ALA A 764 -9.56 12.87 8.72
N MET A 765 -9.39 11.60 9.08
CA MET A 765 -9.44 11.10 10.45
C MET A 765 -8.45 9.95 10.54
N SER A 766 -7.69 9.92 11.62
CA SER A 766 -6.78 8.83 11.93
C SER A 766 -7.25 8.09 13.18
N LEU A 767 -6.86 6.83 13.28
CA LEU A 767 -7.13 5.96 14.42
C LEU A 767 -5.84 5.26 14.81
N SER A 768 -5.54 5.20 16.09
CA SER A 768 -4.35 4.56 16.61
C SER A 768 -4.70 3.68 17.80
N CYS A 769 -3.88 2.68 18.08
CA CYS A 769 -3.95 1.92 19.32
C CYS A 769 -2.56 1.56 19.84
N GLN A 770 -2.46 1.44 21.18
CA GLN A 770 -1.28 1.01 21.89
C GLN A 770 -1.41 -0.48 22.23
N LEU A 771 -0.53 -1.31 21.66
CA LEU A 771 -0.55 -2.76 21.85
C LEU A 771 0.43 -3.22 22.93
N GLY A 772 1.61 -2.59 23.01
CA GLY A 772 2.63 -2.91 24.00
C GLY A 772 3.26 -1.62 24.50
N LEU A 773 3.46 -1.51 25.81
CA LEU A 773 4.10 -0.36 26.43
C LEU A 773 4.95 -0.85 27.60
N ASP A 774 6.22 -0.49 27.57
CA ASP A 774 7.25 -0.93 28.50
C ASP A 774 8.21 0.24 28.71
N THR A 775 7.81 1.10 29.64
CA THR A 775 8.47 2.37 29.93
C THR A 775 8.65 2.54 31.44
N ASP A 776 9.70 3.23 31.83
CA ASP A 776 9.94 3.54 33.24
C ASP A 776 9.08 4.71 33.72
N TYR A 777 8.70 5.60 32.79
CA TYR A 777 7.86 6.76 33.07
C TYR A 777 6.52 6.63 32.37
N ALA A 778 5.45 6.85 33.13
CA ALA A 778 4.09 6.58 32.68
C ALA A 778 3.59 7.57 31.61
N GLU A 779 4.22 8.74 31.45
CA GLU A 779 3.86 9.79 30.48
C GLU A 779 4.54 9.65 29.12
N GLU A 780 5.45 8.69 28.97
CA GLU A 780 6.17 8.49 27.73
C GLU A 780 5.27 7.88 26.67
N PHE A 781 5.46 8.29 25.41
CA PHE A 781 4.64 7.88 24.27
C PHE A 781 3.16 8.28 24.35
N ASP A 782 2.76 9.09 25.34
CA ASP A 782 1.44 9.71 25.39
C ASP A 782 1.11 10.43 24.06
N PHE A 783 -0.17 10.43 23.67
CA PHE A 783 -0.60 11.15 22.49
C PHE A 783 -1.00 12.59 22.85
N ALA A 784 -0.36 13.58 22.24
CA ALA A 784 -0.65 14.99 22.45
C ALA A 784 -1.51 15.53 21.30
N TYR A 785 -2.75 15.90 21.61
CA TYR A 785 -3.65 16.59 20.69
C TYR A 785 -3.63 18.09 20.94
N SER A 786 -2.50 18.70 20.59
CA SER A 786 -2.10 20.03 21.04
C SER A 786 -3.03 21.14 20.59
N GLU A 787 -3.65 21.03 19.42
CA GLU A 787 -4.62 22.03 18.94
C GLU A 787 -5.80 22.21 19.89
N TYR A 788 -6.19 21.16 20.60
CA TYR A 788 -7.27 21.18 21.60
C TYR A 788 -6.75 21.18 23.04
N GLY A 789 -5.43 21.21 23.23
CA GLY A 789 -4.80 21.24 24.55
C GLY A 789 -5.03 19.97 25.38
N VAL A 790 -5.18 18.81 24.75
CA VAL A 790 -5.44 17.53 25.43
C VAL A 790 -4.28 16.56 25.24
N ILE A 791 -3.99 15.76 26.27
CA ILE A 791 -3.12 14.58 26.19
C ILE A 791 -3.93 13.34 26.54
N PHE A 792 -3.78 12.27 25.75
CA PHE A 792 -4.26 10.95 26.10
C PHE A 792 -3.11 10.16 26.73
N ARG A 793 -3.30 9.75 27.99
CA ARG A 793 -2.37 8.84 28.66
C ARG A 793 -2.40 7.50 27.93
N THR A 794 -1.30 7.10 27.30
CA THR A 794 -1.24 5.82 26.62
C THR A 794 -1.01 4.69 27.62
N VAL A 795 -1.73 3.58 27.43
CA VAL A 795 -1.58 2.33 28.19
C VAL A 795 -1.83 1.18 27.23
N VAL A 796 -1.35 -0.01 27.55
CA VAL A 796 -1.69 -1.22 26.77
C VAL A 796 -3.22 -1.32 26.63
N ASN A 797 -3.69 -1.65 25.43
CA ASN A 797 -5.11 -1.76 25.10
C ASN A 797 -5.88 -0.43 25.16
N CYS A 798 -5.21 0.70 24.88
CA CYS A 798 -5.88 1.97 24.59
C CYS A 798 -5.91 2.24 23.08
N GLY A 799 -6.96 2.93 22.62
CA GLY A 799 -7.03 3.44 21.25
C GLY A 799 -7.60 4.84 21.21
N TRP A 800 -7.24 5.59 20.19
CA TRP A 800 -7.67 6.98 20.04
C TRP A 800 -7.87 7.35 18.58
N TRP A 801 -8.85 8.21 18.33
CA TRP A 801 -9.12 8.77 17.01
C TRP A 801 -9.02 10.29 17.07
N PHE A 802 -8.63 10.89 15.96
CA PHE A 802 -8.45 12.34 15.88
C PHE A 802 -8.48 12.81 14.42
N ASP A 803 -8.83 14.08 14.23
CA ASP A 803 -8.63 14.77 12.97
C ASP A 803 -7.14 15.11 12.82
N ALA A 804 -6.44 14.35 11.96
CA ALA A 804 -5.00 14.49 11.79
C ALA A 804 -4.59 15.79 11.06
N SER A 805 -5.54 16.53 10.48
CA SER A 805 -5.26 17.89 9.98
C SER A 805 -4.96 18.91 11.08
N LYS A 806 -5.26 18.57 12.33
CA LYS A 806 -5.04 19.40 13.52
C LYS A 806 -3.66 19.12 14.12
N MET A 807 -3.12 20.09 14.87
CA MET A 807 -1.80 19.98 15.48
C MET A 807 -1.76 18.84 16.51
N HIS A 808 -0.90 17.86 16.27
CA HIS A 808 -0.76 16.67 17.11
C HIS A 808 0.66 16.09 17.06
N GLY A 809 0.96 15.18 17.99
CA GLY A 809 2.21 14.42 18.01
C GLY A 809 2.33 13.53 19.24
N SER A 810 3.52 12.98 19.47
CA SER A 810 3.82 12.17 20.66
C SER A 810 4.41 13.03 21.78
N VAL A 811 4.20 12.62 23.02
CA VAL A 811 5.05 13.02 24.15
C VAL A 811 6.34 12.21 24.06
N ILE A 812 7.43 12.89 23.72
CA ILE A 812 8.73 12.27 23.45
C ILE A 812 9.32 11.72 24.77
N PRO A 813 9.81 10.46 24.77
CA PRO A 813 10.38 9.83 25.95
C PRO A 813 11.69 10.48 26.40
N TYR A 814 12.11 10.10 27.59
CA TYR A 814 13.41 10.46 28.16
C TYR A 814 14.54 9.82 27.34
N MET A 815 15.68 10.49 27.31
CA MET A 815 16.90 9.97 26.68
C MET A 815 17.29 8.64 27.31
N SER A 816 17.26 8.55 28.65
CA SER A 816 17.57 7.33 29.40
C SER A 816 16.70 6.14 28.96
N THR A 817 15.39 6.33 28.79
CA THR A 817 14.46 5.31 28.27
C THR A 817 14.91 4.79 26.91
N VAL A 818 15.20 5.69 25.96
CA VAL A 818 15.65 5.31 24.61
C VAL A 818 17.04 4.64 24.62
N GLN A 819 17.90 4.97 25.58
CA GLN A 819 19.25 4.41 25.70
C GLN A 819 19.30 3.07 26.42
N LYS A 820 18.37 2.81 27.35
CA LYS A 820 18.34 1.62 28.22
C LYS A 820 18.43 0.33 27.44
N ASP A 821 17.77 0.25 26.28
CA ASP A 821 17.73 -0.97 25.51
C ASP A 821 17.50 -0.70 24.01
N LYS A 822 18.58 -0.31 23.30
CA LYS A 822 18.55 0.17 21.90
C LYS A 822 17.85 -0.77 20.90
N LYS A 823 17.61 -2.03 21.27
CA LYS A 823 16.99 -3.06 20.41
C LYS A 823 15.60 -3.51 20.90
N ARG A 824 15.14 -3.06 22.07
CA ARG A 824 13.87 -3.47 22.64
C ARG A 824 12.73 -2.57 22.14
N ALA A 825 11.59 -3.17 21.87
CA ALA A 825 10.36 -2.43 21.61
C ALA A 825 9.76 -1.96 22.94
N MET A 826 9.90 -0.67 23.24
CA MET A 826 9.33 -0.02 24.43
C MET A 826 7.88 0.39 24.19
N SER A 827 7.54 0.72 22.94
CA SER A 827 6.18 1.08 22.55
C SER A 827 5.85 0.40 21.22
N THR A 828 4.77 -0.36 21.19
CA THR A 828 4.22 -0.94 19.96
C THR A 828 2.77 -0.54 19.80
N GLY A 829 2.40 -0.20 18.57
CA GLY A 829 1.04 0.19 18.26
C GLY A 829 0.72 0.10 16.78
N ILE A 830 -0.56 0.24 16.47
CA ILE A 830 -1.05 0.32 15.09
C ILE A 830 -1.59 1.73 14.88
N HIS A 831 -1.26 2.33 13.74
CA HIS A 831 -1.80 3.60 13.29
C HIS A 831 -2.46 3.40 11.93
N ILE A 832 -3.68 3.88 11.79
CA ILE A 832 -4.48 3.80 10.58
C ILE A 832 -4.83 5.21 10.15
N THR A 833 -4.61 5.51 8.87
CA THR A 833 -4.89 6.83 8.32
C THR A 833 -5.43 6.76 6.89
N ILE A 834 -6.13 7.82 6.50
CA ILE A 834 -6.60 8.05 5.15
C ILE A 834 -6.07 9.39 4.69
N ARG A 835 -5.06 9.35 3.82
CA ARG A 835 -4.51 10.56 3.23
C ARG A 835 -5.33 10.97 2.02
N LYS A 836 -5.77 12.21 1.97
CA LYS A 836 -6.42 12.88 0.84
C LYS A 836 -5.70 12.65 -0.47
N LYS A 837 -4.36 12.73 -0.50
CA LYS A 837 -3.62 12.40 -1.73
C LYS A 837 -3.86 10.96 -2.19
N ASP A 838 -3.92 9.99 -1.28
CA ASP A 838 -4.20 8.60 -1.66
C ASP A 838 -5.64 8.47 -2.14
N MET A 839 -6.58 9.19 -1.53
CA MET A 839 -7.97 9.24 -1.97
C MET A 839 -8.13 9.83 -3.37
N ASP A 840 -7.63 11.04 -3.58
CA ASP A 840 -7.72 11.76 -4.86
C ASP A 840 -7.08 10.92 -5.97
N ARG A 841 -5.98 10.23 -5.65
CA ARG A 841 -5.31 9.34 -6.60
C ARG A 841 -6.11 8.07 -6.88
N ALA A 842 -6.66 7.43 -5.85
CA ALA A 842 -7.48 6.24 -6.03
C ALA A 842 -8.76 6.55 -6.82
N ALA A 843 -9.43 7.66 -6.53
CA ALA A 843 -10.63 8.10 -7.24
C ALA A 843 -10.33 8.34 -8.73
N PHE A 844 -9.26 9.09 -9.02
CA PHE A 844 -8.79 9.30 -10.39
C PHE A 844 -8.46 7.97 -11.08
N LEU A 845 -7.77 7.05 -10.41
CA LEU A 845 -7.41 5.76 -11.00
C LEU A 845 -8.63 4.85 -11.21
N GLY A 846 -9.64 4.91 -10.34
CA GLY A 846 -10.92 4.22 -10.52
C GLY A 846 -11.59 4.68 -11.81
N GLU A 847 -11.74 5.99 -12.01
CA GLU A 847 -12.28 6.56 -13.25
C GLU A 847 -11.44 6.16 -14.47
N VAL A 848 -10.12 6.19 -14.35
CA VAL A 848 -9.22 5.71 -15.40
C VAL A 848 -9.54 4.26 -15.72
N LEU A 849 -9.59 3.35 -14.75
CA LEU A 849 -9.83 1.92 -15.03
C LEU A 849 -11.23 1.68 -15.65
N ASP A 850 -12.27 2.34 -15.14
CA ASP A 850 -13.65 2.21 -15.67
C ASP A 850 -13.76 2.64 -17.14
N LEU A 851 -12.93 3.60 -17.57
CA LEU A 851 -12.90 4.09 -18.95
C LEU A 851 -12.00 3.25 -19.88
N HIS A 852 -11.48 2.09 -19.46
CA HIS A 852 -10.58 1.26 -20.28
C HIS A 852 -11.19 0.90 -21.65
N GLU A 853 -12.38 0.30 -21.67
CA GLU A 853 -13.04 -0.10 -22.93
C GLU A 853 -13.40 1.09 -23.82
N THR A 854 -13.78 2.22 -23.22
CA THR A 854 -14.03 3.47 -23.95
C THR A 854 -12.75 3.96 -24.63
N ARG A 855 -11.62 4.02 -23.91
CA ARG A 855 -10.33 4.43 -24.50
C ARG A 855 -9.92 3.47 -25.60
N ARG A 856 -9.99 2.17 -25.34
CA ARG A 856 -9.69 1.13 -26.31
C ARG A 856 -10.49 1.31 -27.60
N ALA A 857 -11.79 1.55 -27.51
CA ALA A 857 -12.65 1.81 -28.67
C ALA A 857 -12.22 3.09 -29.44
N LEU A 858 -11.98 4.18 -28.73
CA LEU A 858 -11.57 5.47 -29.31
C LEU A 858 -10.24 5.39 -30.05
N TRP A 859 -9.26 4.66 -29.52
CA TRP A 859 -7.93 4.53 -30.14
C TRP A 859 -7.88 3.49 -31.26
N ARG A 860 -8.77 2.49 -31.24
CA ARG A 860 -8.91 1.50 -32.31
C ARG A 860 -9.66 2.03 -33.53
N ASP A 861 -10.60 2.95 -33.34
CA ASP A 861 -11.36 3.51 -34.45
C ASP A 861 -10.54 4.49 -35.31
N ARG A 862 -10.98 4.63 -36.57
CA ARG A 862 -10.30 5.36 -37.67
C ARG A 862 -9.76 6.73 -37.20
N MET A 863 -8.52 7.02 -37.59
CA MET A 863 -8.24 8.38 -38.06
C MET A 863 -8.57 8.36 -39.55
#